data_AF-A0AAN8ZUP3-F1
#
_entry.id   AF-A0AAN8ZUP3-F1
#
_cell.length_a   1.000
_cell.length_b   1.000
_cell.length_c   1.000
_cell.angle_alpha   90.00
_cell.angle_beta   90.00
_cell.angle_gamma   90.00
#
_symmetry.space_group_name_H-M   'P 1'
#
loop_
_entity.id
_entity.type
_entity.pdbx_description
1 polymer ?
#
loop_
_entity_poly.entity_id
_entity_poly.type
_entity_poly.pdbx_seq_one_letter_code
_entity_poly.pdbx_strand_id
1 'polypeptide(L)'
;MLSVVQDVLFPLMCYSDADQELWNSDPYEYVRVKFDIYEDLVSPVTAAQALLLSTVRKRKEMLEKTMIFLMQVLTSPNVDPRHKDGVMHMIGTMGAVLLKKKIYKDQMETMIAQYVFPEFQSPYGFMRARACWILQNFDEIKFKSDQNIVAAMNCIQNALLNDNDLPVKVEAAMALSAFLASQNKAEKIVEPNIQPLVQELLKVIKETENDDLTNVMCKIVTTYTEQLIPIAVDMCTQLAATFQQVVDSEDGAEEKAITAMGLLSTIETLINCMEENPEIMVQIEPITLQVVGLILGKNVMEFYEEALALIYSLTSTRITPDLWKCFEMMYQMFQNDGFDYFTEMMPALHNYITVDTEAFLSNEAHVRAVYEMCKSILTQDCGEDDECHAAKLLEVVVLQCQGRINQCLASIIQLVVERLLQEVKTTELRTMLLQVVIATLYTAPDQLIQVLESTMLPNTNTTLTSHFVKQWIHDTDCFLGLHDRKICVLGMCTLLQLGPDRINVLKECHTELLPAMILLFQGLKRAYAAKAAEEDDDDDDDDDDEDIEHEVLESDEDEIDDAGEEYLEKLEEKVNKTAAATPFNITTSIQDEEDDDDDDDALDDEMDETALESFTTPLDKDECEVDEYWVFKEVMQTLESNAPAWYQALTSTLNPDQQKAMQEIATLADQRRAAAQSKKIQQSGGYNFQQTSVPTSFNFGGSFGS
;
A
#
# COMPACT_ATOMS: atom_id res chain seq x y z
N MET A 1 -22.96 -25.24 -35.73
CA MET A 1 -22.44 -24.87 -34.39
C MET A 1 -22.44 -26.03 -33.45
N LEU A 2 -23.58 -26.69 -33.18
CA LEU A 2 -23.55 -27.90 -32.34
C LEU A 2 -22.60 -28.97 -32.90
N SER A 3 -22.58 -29.19 -34.22
CA SER A 3 -21.58 -30.04 -34.87
C SER A 3 -20.14 -29.58 -34.66
N VAL A 4 -19.88 -28.26 -34.61
CA VAL A 4 -18.54 -27.74 -34.32
C VAL A 4 -18.16 -28.02 -32.87
N VAL A 5 -19.10 -27.87 -31.95
CA VAL A 5 -18.90 -28.21 -30.53
C VAL A 5 -18.60 -29.71 -30.38
N GLN A 6 -19.35 -30.57 -31.07
CA GLN A 6 -19.22 -32.03 -30.97
C GLN A 6 -18.01 -32.61 -31.70
N ASP A 7 -17.77 -32.16 -32.93
CA ASP A 7 -16.80 -32.79 -33.84
C ASP A 7 -15.43 -32.10 -33.81
N VAL A 8 -15.34 -30.87 -33.27
CA VAL A 8 -14.09 -30.07 -33.24
C VAL A 8 -13.69 -29.71 -31.81
N LEU A 9 -14.55 -29.02 -31.05
CA LEU A 9 -14.17 -28.53 -29.72
C LEU A 9 -14.02 -29.66 -28.71
N PHE A 10 -14.98 -30.59 -28.67
CA PHE A 10 -14.96 -31.68 -27.70
C PHE A 10 -13.71 -32.57 -27.81
N PRO A 11 -13.29 -33.05 -29.00
CA PRO A 11 -12.05 -33.82 -29.12
C PRO A 11 -10.79 -33.02 -28.75
N LEU A 12 -10.74 -31.71 -29.05
CA LEU A 12 -9.60 -30.85 -28.69
C LEU A 12 -9.49 -30.66 -27.17
N MET A 13 -10.60 -30.68 -26.46
CA MET A 13 -10.63 -30.49 -25.00
C MET A 13 -10.51 -31.81 -24.21
N CYS A 14 -10.47 -32.96 -24.88
CA CYS A 14 -10.21 -34.25 -24.25
C CYS A 14 -8.70 -34.47 -24.06
N TYR A 15 -8.32 -35.10 -22.96
CA TYR A 15 -6.96 -35.56 -22.73
C TYR A 15 -6.40 -36.37 -23.91
N SER A 16 -5.27 -35.92 -24.45
CA SER A 16 -4.68 -36.42 -25.69
C SER A 16 -3.61 -37.51 -25.45
N ASP A 17 -3.15 -38.14 -26.54
CA ASP A 17 -2.01 -39.05 -26.47
C ASP A 17 -0.70 -38.32 -26.15
N ALA A 18 -0.55 -37.08 -26.60
CA ALA A 18 0.62 -36.24 -26.28
C ALA A 18 0.65 -35.90 -24.79
N ASP A 19 -0.50 -35.55 -24.21
CA ASP A 19 -0.63 -35.32 -22.77
C ASP A 19 -0.27 -36.58 -21.98
N GLN A 20 -0.72 -37.75 -22.45
CA GLN A 20 -0.44 -39.02 -21.81
C GLN A 20 1.05 -39.39 -21.87
N GLU A 21 1.71 -39.10 -22.98
CA GLU A 21 3.14 -39.32 -23.15
C GLU A 21 3.90 -38.41 -22.18
N LEU A 22 3.62 -37.10 -22.20
CA LEU A 22 4.28 -36.12 -21.34
C LEU A 22 4.06 -36.41 -19.86
N TRP A 23 2.82 -36.70 -19.45
CA TRP A 23 2.49 -37.09 -18.06
C TRP A 23 3.31 -38.28 -17.56
N ASN A 24 3.62 -39.24 -18.43
CA ASN A 24 4.36 -40.44 -18.03
C ASN A 24 5.88 -40.26 -18.14
N SER A 25 6.35 -39.50 -19.12
CA SER A 25 7.78 -39.31 -19.38
C SER A 25 8.38 -38.21 -18.50
N ASP A 26 7.66 -37.12 -18.32
CA ASP A 26 8.08 -35.93 -17.59
C ASP A 26 6.88 -35.15 -17.01
N PRO A 27 6.41 -35.55 -15.81
CA PRO A 27 5.31 -34.86 -15.12
C PRO A 27 5.63 -33.40 -14.77
N TYR A 28 6.92 -33.04 -14.67
CA TYR A 28 7.36 -31.68 -14.37
C TYR A 28 7.12 -30.79 -15.58
N GLU A 29 7.57 -31.25 -16.75
CA GLU A 29 7.32 -30.56 -18.01
C GLU A 29 5.82 -30.48 -18.33
N TYR A 30 5.03 -31.51 -17.97
CA TYR A 30 3.58 -31.44 -18.09
C TYR A 30 2.96 -30.28 -17.30
N VAL A 31 3.42 -30.07 -16.07
CA VAL A 31 2.98 -28.92 -15.25
C VAL A 31 3.47 -27.64 -15.90
N ARG A 32 4.75 -27.53 -16.22
CA ARG A 32 5.34 -26.32 -16.81
C ARG A 32 4.57 -25.84 -18.04
N VAL A 33 4.39 -26.71 -19.04
CA VAL A 33 3.67 -26.39 -20.29
C VAL A 33 2.22 -25.96 -20.03
N LYS A 34 1.57 -26.53 -19.01
CA LYS A 34 0.17 -26.24 -18.71
C LYS A 34 -0.03 -24.87 -18.03
N PHE A 35 0.95 -24.39 -17.28
CA PHE A 35 0.92 -23.11 -16.58
C PHE A 35 1.78 -22.03 -17.28
N ASP A 36 2.32 -22.32 -18.47
CA ASP A 36 3.08 -21.36 -19.26
C ASP A 36 2.15 -20.41 -20.03
N ILE A 37 2.24 -19.12 -19.69
CA ILE A 37 1.47 -18.03 -20.30
C ILE A 37 1.68 -17.96 -21.81
N TYR A 38 2.87 -18.28 -22.31
CA TYR A 38 3.18 -18.23 -23.74
C TYR A 38 2.59 -19.41 -24.52
N GLU A 39 2.54 -20.59 -23.91
CA GLU A 39 1.88 -21.76 -24.51
C GLU A 39 0.37 -21.53 -24.64
N ASP A 40 -0.25 -20.82 -23.69
CA ASP A 40 -1.67 -20.47 -23.73
C ASP A 40 -2.05 -19.62 -24.96
N LEU A 41 -1.14 -18.75 -25.44
CA LEU A 41 -1.37 -17.89 -26.60
C LEU A 41 -1.50 -18.68 -27.92
N VAL A 42 -0.87 -19.84 -28.00
CA VAL A 42 -0.83 -20.68 -29.22
C VAL A 42 -1.58 -22.00 -29.09
N SER A 43 -2.05 -22.32 -27.87
CA SER A 43 -2.74 -23.56 -27.54
C SER A 43 -4.08 -23.73 -28.28
N PRO A 44 -4.26 -24.83 -29.05
CA PRO A 44 -5.54 -25.18 -29.64
C PRO A 44 -6.65 -25.43 -28.60
N VAL A 45 -6.26 -25.83 -27.39
CA VAL A 45 -7.20 -26.09 -26.27
C VAL A 45 -7.76 -24.77 -25.75
N THR A 46 -6.90 -23.78 -25.50
CA THR A 46 -7.29 -22.45 -25.03
C THR A 46 -8.15 -21.74 -26.08
N ALA A 47 -7.81 -21.86 -27.36
CA ALA A 47 -8.65 -21.39 -28.46
C ALA A 47 -10.02 -22.09 -28.51
N ALA A 48 -10.09 -23.39 -28.24
CA ALA A 48 -11.34 -24.15 -28.19
C ALA A 48 -12.22 -23.72 -27.01
N GLN A 49 -11.64 -23.49 -25.83
CA GLN A 49 -12.33 -22.95 -24.65
C GLN A 49 -12.93 -21.57 -24.94
N ALA A 50 -12.15 -20.65 -25.52
CA ALA A 50 -12.60 -19.30 -25.87
C ALA A 50 -13.75 -19.33 -26.90
N LEU A 51 -13.65 -20.20 -27.91
CA LEU A 51 -14.71 -20.38 -28.90
C LEU A 51 -15.96 -21.03 -28.30
N LEU A 52 -15.81 -21.98 -27.37
CA LEU A 52 -16.91 -22.57 -26.62
C LEU A 52 -17.66 -21.50 -25.82
N LEU A 53 -16.96 -20.71 -25.02
CA LEU A 53 -17.51 -19.60 -24.23
C LEU A 53 -18.23 -18.58 -25.11
N SER A 54 -17.58 -18.14 -26.19
CA SER A 54 -18.19 -17.23 -27.17
C SER A 54 -19.46 -17.81 -27.79
N THR A 55 -19.47 -19.11 -28.08
CA THR A 55 -20.61 -19.80 -28.68
C THR A 55 -21.79 -19.85 -27.73
N VAL A 56 -21.58 -20.23 -26.47
CA VAL A 56 -22.66 -20.38 -25.48
C VAL A 56 -23.18 -19.03 -24.98
N ARG A 57 -22.34 -17.98 -24.94
CA ARG A 57 -22.75 -16.62 -24.56
C ARG A 57 -23.52 -15.91 -25.69
N LYS A 58 -23.03 -15.96 -26.93
CA LYS A 58 -23.55 -15.13 -28.04
C LYS A 58 -24.70 -15.80 -28.82
N ARG A 59 -24.83 -17.12 -28.81
CA ARG A 59 -25.83 -17.84 -29.62
C ARG A 59 -26.93 -18.45 -28.77
N LYS A 60 -28.18 -18.12 -29.10
CA LYS A 60 -29.38 -18.66 -28.44
C LYS A 60 -29.40 -20.19 -28.46
N GLU A 61 -29.88 -20.79 -27.37
CA GLU A 61 -30.02 -22.25 -27.16
C GLU A 61 -28.72 -23.07 -27.21
N MET A 62 -27.56 -22.47 -27.48
CA MET A 62 -26.31 -23.23 -27.59
C MET A 62 -25.83 -23.77 -26.25
N LEU A 63 -26.05 -23.04 -25.15
CA LEU A 63 -25.73 -23.53 -23.80
C LEU A 63 -26.50 -24.82 -23.48
N GLU A 64 -27.82 -24.81 -23.67
CA GLU A 64 -28.68 -25.97 -23.40
C GLU A 64 -28.33 -27.17 -24.31
N LYS A 65 -28.17 -26.94 -25.62
CA LYS A 65 -27.79 -28.00 -26.57
C LYS A 65 -26.43 -28.61 -26.24
N THR A 66 -25.48 -27.78 -25.77
CA THR A 66 -24.16 -28.25 -25.34
C THR A 66 -24.27 -29.06 -24.06
N MET A 67 -24.99 -28.59 -23.05
CA MET A 67 -25.21 -29.34 -21.80
C MET A 67 -25.92 -30.67 -22.03
N ILE A 68 -26.92 -30.72 -22.91
CA ILE A 68 -27.60 -31.98 -23.28
C ILE A 68 -26.58 -32.97 -23.88
N PHE A 69 -25.73 -32.51 -24.80
CA PHE A 69 -24.68 -33.35 -25.38
C PHE A 69 -23.70 -33.86 -24.32
N LEU A 70 -23.19 -32.98 -23.46
CA LEU A 70 -22.24 -33.35 -22.39
C LEU A 70 -22.84 -34.37 -21.42
N MET A 71 -24.10 -34.18 -21.01
CA MET A 71 -24.80 -35.14 -20.15
C MET A 71 -25.08 -36.47 -20.85
N GLN A 72 -25.35 -36.48 -22.15
CA GLN A 72 -25.49 -37.72 -22.94
C GLN A 72 -24.17 -38.52 -22.96
N VAL A 73 -23.04 -37.83 -23.12
CA VAL A 73 -21.73 -38.48 -23.04
C VAL A 73 -21.49 -39.01 -21.63
N LEU A 74 -21.69 -38.18 -20.59
CA LEU A 74 -21.41 -38.55 -19.20
C LEU A 74 -22.24 -39.71 -18.67
N THR A 75 -23.49 -39.84 -19.12
CA THR A 75 -24.42 -40.90 -18.68
C THR A 75 -24.36 -42.17 -19.52
N SER A 76 -23.53 -42.18 -20.56
CA SER A 76 -23.34 -43.38 -21.38
C SER A 76 -22.66 -44.50 -20.57
N PRO A 77 -23.00 -45.79 -20.81
CA PRO A 77 -22.33 -46.89 -20.13
C PRO A 77 -20.90 -47.08 -20.66
N ASN A 78 -19.93 -47.28 -19.76
CA ASN A 78 -18.51 -47.50 -20.08
C ASN A 78 -17.86 -46.39 -20.93
N VAL A 79 -18.08 -45.13 -20.52
CA VAL A 79 -17.44 -43.97 -21.15
C VAL A 79 -15.93 -44.05 -20.99
N ASP A 80 -15.20 -43.77 -22.08
CA ASP A 80 -13.76 -43.63 -22.07
C ASP A 80 -13.37 -42.52 -21.08
N PRO A 81 -12.45 -42.77 -20.11
CA PRO A 81 -11.98 -41.75 -19.18
C PRO A 81 -11.55 -40.44 -19.86
N ARG A 82 -10.97 -40.46 -21.07
CA ARG A 82 -10.59 -39.26 -21.81
C ARG A 82 -11.79 -38.44 -22.28
N HIS A 83 -12.87 -39.10 -22.68
CA HIS A 83 -14.13 -38.43 -23.00
C HIS A 83 -14.79 -37.87 -21.74
N LYS A 84 -14.62 -38.53 -20.58
CA LYS A 84 -15.10 -38.01 -19.30
C LYS A 84 -14.34 -36.76 -18.88
N ASP A 85 -13.03 -36.75 -19.05
CA ASP A 85 -12.17 -35.56 -18.88
C ASP A 85 -12.66 -34.41 -19.78
N GLY A 86 -12.85 -34.64 -21.08
CA GLY A 86 -13.33 -33.61 -22.00
C GLY A 86 -14.71 -33.05 -21.63
N VAL A 87 -15.60 -33.88 -21.08
CA VAL A 87 -16.89 -33.40 -20.54
C VAL A 87 -16.66 -32.47 -19.36
N MET A 88 -15.87 -32.87 -18.37
CA MET A 88 -15.58 -32.05 -17.19
C MET A 88 -14.87 -30.76 -17.55
N HIS A 89 -13.93 -30.82 -18.50
CA HIS A 89 -13.21 -29.68 -19.03
C HIS A 89 -14.18 -28.65 -19.63
N MET A 90 -15.07 -29.07 -20.53
CA MET A 90 -16.06 -28.19 -21.13
C MET A 90 -17.04 -27.60 -20.10
N ILE A 91 -17.46 -28.39 -19.10
CA ILE A 91 -18.34 -27.92 -18.04
C ILE A 91 -17.64 -26.85 -17.19
N GLY A 92 -16.41 -27.11 -16.74
CA GLY A 92 -15.61 -26.16 -15.95
C GLY A 92 -15.35 -24.86 -16.71
N THR A 93 -14.98 -24.93 -17.99
CA THR A 93 -14.84 -23.75 -18.85
C THR A 93 -16.11 -22.91 -18.93
N MET A 94 -17.29 -23.52 -18.80
CA MET A 94 -18.59 -22.83 -18.77
C MET A 94 -19.04 -22.43 -17.36
N GLY A 95 -18.25 -22.67 -16.30
CA GLY A 95 -18.61 -22.53 -14.89
C GLY A 95 -19.25 -21.19 -14.56
N ALA A 96 -18.55 -20.08 -14.83
CA ALA A 96 -19.06 -18.72 -14.61
C ALA A 96 -20.38 -18.43 -15.35
N VAL A 97 -20.57 -18.99 -16.55
CA VAL A 97 -21.83 -18.83 -17.31
C VAL A 97 -22.97 -19.65 -16.69
N LEU A 98 -22.66 -20.86 -16.20
CA LEU A 98 -23.61 -21.75 -15.56
C LEU A 98 -24.08 -21.19 -14.21
N LEU A 99 -23.16 -20.63 -13.40
CA LEU A 99 -23.47 -20.03 -12.10
C LEU A 99 -24.35 -18.77 -12.22
N LYS A 100 -24.26 -18.01 -13.32
CA LYS A 100 -25.14 -16.87 -13.62
C LYS A 100 -26.57 -17.25 -14.03
N LYS A 101 -26.83 -18.52 -14.36
CA LYS A 101 -28.15 -18.98 -14.84
C LYS A 101 -28.85 -19.83 -13.77
N LYS A 102 -29.94 -19.31 -13.21
CA LYS A 102 -30.73 -19.95 -12.12
C LYS A 102 -31.03 -21.44 -12.34
N ILE A 103 -31.41 -21.83 -13.56
CA ILE A 103 -31.71 -23.23 -13.91
C ILE A 103 -30.51 -24.15 -13.65
N TYR A 104 -29.29 -23.69 -13.96
CA TYR A 104 -28.07 -24.49 -13.82
C TYR A 104 -27.44 -24.33 -12.43
N LYS A 105 -27.41 -23.10 -11.90
CA LYS A 105 -26.84 -22.78 -10.57
C LYS A 105 -27.26 -23.77 -9.49
N ASP A 106 -28.56 -24.06 -9.39
CA ASP A 106 -29.10 -24.97 -8.37
C ASP A 106 -28.73 -26.45 -8.56
N GLN A 107 -28.34 -26.84 -9.78
CA GLN A 107 -28.01 -28.23 -10.13
C GLN A 107 -26.51 -28.51 -10.08
N MET A 108 -25.65 -27.48 -10.10
CA MET A 108 -24.19 -27.66 -10.15
C MET A 108 -23.66 -28.38 -8.91
N GLU A 109 -24.19 -28.10 -7.72
CA GLU A 109 -23.77 -28.78 -6.50
C GLU A 109 -24.07 -30.29 -6.58
N THR A 110 -25.24 -30.65 -7.11
CA THR A 110 -25.62 -32.06 -7.31
C THR A 110 -24.72 -32.72 -8.37
N MET A 111 -24.37 -31.99 -9.43
CA MET A 111 -23.47 -32.49 -10.48
C MET A 111 -22.07 -32.76 -9.93
N ILE A 112 -21.52 -31.82 -9.14
CA ILE A 112 -20.23 -31.99 -8.46
C ILE A 112 -20.27 -33.21 -7.54
N ALA A 113 -21.28 -33.29 -6.67
CA ALA A 113 -21.39 -34.40 -5.73
C ALA A 113 -21.53 -35.77 -6.42
N GLN A 114 -22.28 -35.83 -7.52
CA GLN A 114 -22.57 -37.08 -8.22
C GLN A 114 -21.45 -37.53 -9.17
N TYR A 115 -20.79 -36.59 -9.85
CA TYR A 115 -19.89 -36.92 -10.95
C TYR A 115 -18.44 -36.50 -10.73
N VAL A 116 -18.17 -35.49 -9.90
CA VAL A 116 -16.80 -34.98 -9.66
C VAL A 116 -16.18 -35.66 -8.46
N PHE A 117 -16.85 -35.69 -7.30
CA PHE A 117 -16.28 -36.32 -6.08
C PHE A 117 -15.81 -37.77 -6.28
N PRO A 118 -16.53 -38.64 -7.02
CA PRO A 118 -16.05 -40.00 -7.27
C PRO A 118 -14.73 -40.07 -8.07
N GLU A 119 -14.44 -39.06 -8.89
CA GLU A 119 -13.22 -39.05 -9.72
C GLU A 119 -11.95 -38.85 -8.92
N PHE A 120 -12.02 -38.30 -7.70
CA PHE A 120 -10.87 -38.26 -6.78
C PHE A 120 -10.34 -39.66 -6.41
N GLN A 121 -11.13 -40.72 -6.63
CA GLN A 121 -10.71 -42.11 -6.44
C GLN A 121 -10.40 -42.82 -7.77
N SER A 122 -10.35 -42.10 -8.88
CA SER A 122 -10.06 -42.66 -10.19
C SER A 122 -8.65 -43.25 -10.23
N PRO A 123 -8.45 -44.41 -10.88
CA PRO A 123 -7.11 -44.98 -11.06
C PRO A 123 -6.24 -44.15 -12.01
N TYR A 124 -6.81 -43.20 -12.75
CA TYR A 124 -6.11 -42.35 -13.70
C TYR A 124 -5.78 -40.99 -13.07
N GLY A 125 -4.49 -40.63 -13.02
CA GLY A 125 -4.03 -39.35 -12.45
C GLY A 125 -4.65 -38.12 -13.09
N PHE A 126 -4.72 -38.07 -14.43
CA PHE A 126 -5.30 -36.94 -15.16
C PHE A 126 -6.79 -36.69 -14.81
N MET A 127 -7.54 -37.74 -14.46
CA MET A 127 -8.93 -37.58 -13.99
C MET A 127 -9.00 -36.96 -12.59
N ARG A 128 -8.08 -37.32 -11.69
CA ARG A 128 -7.98 -36.73 -10.35
C ARG A 128 -7.57 -35.26 -10.42
N ALA A 129 -6.60 -34.94 -11.29
CA ALA A 129 -6.22 -33.56 -11.60
C ALA A 129 -7.41 -32.76 -12.17
N ARG A 130 -8.15 -33.32 -13.14
CA ARG A 130 -9.35 -32.68 -13.69
C ARG A 130 -10.44 -32.46 -12.65
N ALA A 131 -10.56 -33.37 -11.68
CA ALA A 131 -11.51 -33.22 -10.57
C ALA A 131 -11.13 -32.05 -9.63
N CYS A 132 -9.84 -31.80 -9.41
CA CYS A 132 -9.36 -30.60 -8.69
C CYS A 132 -9.65 -29.33 -9.51
N TRP A 133 -9.26 -29.34 -10.79
CA TRP A 133 -9.47 -28.21 -11.70
C TRP A 133 -10.94 -27.80 -11.84
N ILE A 134 -11.86 -28.77 -11.96
CA ILE A 134 -13.29 -28.42 -12.02
C ILE A 134 -13.79 -27.85 -10.69
N LEU A 135 -13.32 -28.33 -9.53
CA LEU A 135 -13.67 -27.71 -8.26
C LEU A 135 -13.19 -26.25 -8.23
N GLN A 136 -11.94 -25.98 -8.64
CA GLN A 136 -11.41 -24.62 -8.75
C GLN A 136 -12.32 -23.71 -9.61
N ASN A 137 -12.81 -24.18 -10.75
CA ASN A 137 -13.71 -23.41 -11.64
C ASN A 137 -15.14 -23.21 -11.10
N PHE A 138 -15.46 -23.83 -9.97
CA PHE A 138 -16.73 -23.71 -9.25
C PHE A 138 -16.51 -23.35 -7.78
N ASP A 139 -15.40 -22.68 -7.47
CA ASP A 139 -15.07 -22.12 -6.16
C ASP A 139 -16.16 -21.17 -5.63
N GLU A 140 -16.79 -20.35 -6.47
CA GLU A 140 -17.90 -19.45 -6.11
C GLU A 140 -19.27 -20.15 -5.92
N ILE A 141 -19.32 -21.48 -5.98
CA ILE A 141 -20.60 -22.19 -5.87
C ILE A 141 -21.21 -22.02 -4.46
N LYS A 142 -22.50 -21.66 -4.40
CA LYS A 142 -23.23 -21.62 -3.13
C LYS A 142 -23.63 -23.04 -2.71
N PHE A 143 -22.85 -23.67 -1.84
CA PHE A 143 -23.17 -24.98 -1.25
C PHE A 143 -24.39 -24.90 -0.35
N LYS A 144 -25.45 -25.64 -0.69
CA LYS A 144 -26.65 -25.80 0.15
C LYS A 144 -26.43 -26.83 1.25
N SER A 145 -25.57 -27.82 1.02
CA SER A 145 -25.22 -28.85 1.99
C SER A 145 -23.82 -28.63 2.53
N ASP A 146 -23.72 -28.45 3.85
CA ASP A 146 -22.42 -28.38 4.55
C ASP A 146 -21.59 -29.67 4.37
N GLN A 147 -22.25 -30.80 4.13
CA GLN A 147 -21.54 -32.05 3.84
C GLN A 147 -20.80 -32.00 2.50
N ASN A 148 -21.30 -31.25 1.52
CA ASN A 148 -20.71 -31.19 0.19
C ASN A 148 -19.47 -30.29 0.17
N ILE A 149 -19.49 -29.15 0.87
CA ILE A 149 -18.26 -28.33 1.02
C ILE A 149 -17.19 -29.06 1.84
N VAL A 150 -17.59 -29.74 2.93
CA VAL A 150 -16.66 -30.58 3.70
C VAL A 150 -16.10 -31.71 2.83
N ALA A 151 -16.91 -32.35 2.00
CA ALA A 151 -16.43 -33.36 1.06
C ALA A 151 -15.46 -32.79 0.02
N ALA A 152 -15.76 -31.63 -0.56
CA ALA A 152 -14.88 -30.94 -1.51
C ALA A 152 -13.52 -30.63 -0.87
N MET A 153 -13.51 -30.06 0.33
CA MET A 153 -12.29 -29.73 1.07
C MET A 153 -11.50 -30.97 1.44
N ASN A 154 -12.15 -32.04 1.89
CA ASN A 154 -11.46 -33.30 2.18
C ASN A 154 -10.86 -33.94 0.91
N CYS A 155 -11.55 -33.86 -0.23
CA CYS A 155 -11.05 -34.33 -1.51
C CYS A 155 -9.79 -33.56 -1.93
N ILE A 156 -9.83 -32.22 -1.87
CA ILE A 156 -8.70 -31.35 -2.22
C ILE A 156 -7.51 -31.57 -1.26
N GLN A 157 -7.73 -31.54 0.06
CA GLN A 157 -6.68 -31.76 1.05
C GLN A 157 -6.02 -33.15 0.88
N ASN A 158 -6.82 -34.19 0.64
CA ASN A 158 -6.28 -35.53 0.43
C ASN A 158 -5.48 -35.64 -0.88
N ALA A 159 -5.92 -34.97 -1.94
CA ALA A 159 -5.20 -34.94 -3.22
C ALA A 159 -3.83 -34.25 -3.06
N LEU A 160 -3.76 -33.13 -2.34
CA LEU A 160 -2.49 -32.45 -2.09
C LEU A 160 -1.54 -33.29 -1.20
N LEU A 161 -2.07 -33.88 -0.11
CA LEU A 161 -1.24 -34.59 0.87
C LEU A 161 -0.79 -35.99 0.43
N ASN A 162 -1.66 -36.74 -0.23
CA ASN A 162 -1.52 -38.19 -0.35
C ASN A 162 -1.47 -38.71 -1.79
N ASP A 163 -1.65 -37.87 -2.82
CA ASP A 163 -1.54 -38.32 -4.20
C ASP A 163 -0.07 -38.63 -4.58
N ASN A 164 0.12 -39.53 -5.53
CA ASN A 164 1.45 -39.90 -6.03
C ASN A 164 1.81 -39.14 -7.31
N ASP A 165 0.82 -38.64 -8.04
CA ASP A 165 1.02 -37.93 -9.29
C ASP A 165 1.18 -36.43 -9.01
N LEU A 166 2.36 -35.89 -9.33
CA LEU A 166 2.71 -34.49 -9.09
C LEU A 166 1.70 -33.49 -9.68
N PRO A 167 1.22 -33.63 -10.94
CA PRO A 167 0.26 -32.67 -11.48
C PRO A 167 -1.08 -32.65 -10.73
N VAL A 168 -1.45 -33.73 -10.04
CA VAL A 168 -2.65 -33.76 -9.19
C VAL A 168 -2.45 -32.88 -7.95
N LYS A 169 -1.27 -32.91 -7.35
CA LYS A 169 -0.94 -32.06 -6.19
C LYS A 169 -0.96 -30.58 -6.55
N VAL A 170 -0.41 -30.20 -7.71
CA VAL A 170 -0.42 -28.82 -8.20
C VAL A 170 -1.86 -28.31 -8.36
N GLU A 171 -2.70 -29.07 -9.07
CA GLU A 171 -4.12 -28.72 -9.25
C GLU A 171 -4.89 -28.67 -7.93
N ALA A 172 -4.56 -29.56 -6.97
CA ALA A 172 -5.16 -29.53 -5.65
C ALA A 172 -4.76 -28.26 -4.86
N ALA A 173 -3.51 -27.82 -4.97
CA ALA A 173 -3.05 -26.57 -4.35
C ALA A 173 -3.76 -25.34 -4.94
N MET A 174 -3.90 -25.27 -6.27
CA MET A 174 -4.65 -24.20 -6.94
C MET A 174 -6.12 -24.18 -6.51
N ALA A 175 -6.76 -25.36 -6.47
CA ALA A 175 -8.14 -25.49 -6.01
C ALA A 175 -8.30 -25.11 -4.53
N LEU A 176 -7.33 -25.45 -3.68
CA LEU A 176 -7.34 -25.07 -2.27
C LEU A 176 -7.32 -23.54 -2.13
N SER A 177 -6.43 -22.86 -2.84
CA SER A 177 -6.31 -21.40 -2.82
C SER A 177 -7.62 -20.72 -3.24
N ALA A 178 -8.22 -21.15 -4.36
CA ALA A 178 -9.47 -20.61 -4.86
C ALA A 178 -10.61 -20.73 -3.84
N PHE A 179 -10.74 -21.89 -3.18
CA PHE A 179 -11.75 -22.08 -2.14
C PHE A 179 -11.49 -21.25 -0.88
N LEU A 180 -10.23 -21.05 -0.49
CA LEU A 180 -9.91 -20.16 0.63
C LEU A 180 -10.25 -18.70 0.32
N ALA A 181 -10.17 -18.29 -0.95
CA ALA A 181 -10.58 -16.95 -1.37
C ALA A 181 -12.10 -16.78 -1.44
N SER A 182 -12.84 -17.77 -1.94
CA SER A 182 -14.27 -17.63 -2.25
C SER A 182 -15.24 -18.24 -1.22
N GLN A 183 -14.76 -19.02 -0.25
CA GLN A 183 -15.62 -19.77 0.68
C GLN A 183 -15.19 -19.60 2.14
N ASN A 184 -15.90 -18.73 2.89
CA ASN A 184 -15.63 -18.45 4.32
C ASN A 184 -15.64 -19.71 5.21
N LYS A 185 -16.39 -20.75 4.84
CA LYS A 185 -16.44 -22.02 5.59
C LYS A 185 -15.22 -22.91 5.33
N ALA A 186 -14.48 -22.71 4.24
CA ALA A 186 -13.32 -23.54 3.89
C ALA A 186 -12.20 -23.40 4.91
N GLU A 187 -11.98 -22.19 5.43
CA GLU A 187 -10.91 -21.88 6.37
C GLU A 187 -10.91 -22.80 7.60
N LYS A 188 -12.04 -22.84 8.31
CA LYS A 188 -12.24 -23.70 9.50
C LYS A 188 -12.14 -25.20 9.21
N ILE A 189 -12.41 -25.63 7.98
CA ILE A 189 -12.33 -27.05 7.59
C ILE A 189 -10.87 -27.46 7.35
N VAL A 190 -10.06 -26.55 6.83
CA VAL A 190 -8.66 -26.79 6.44
C VAL A 190 -7.70 -26.55 7.61
N GLU A 191 -8.03 -25.64 8.52
CA GLU A 191 -7.23 -25.26 9.69
C GLU A 191 -6.52 -26.44 10.40
N PRO A 192 -7.17 -27.57 10.72
CA PRO A 192 -6.51 -28.67 11.45
C PRO A 192 -5.35 -29.33 10.69
N ASN A 193 -5.33 -29.22 9.36
CA ASN A 193 -4.34 -29.85 8.48
C ASN A 193 -3.41 -28.84 7.81
N ILE A 194 -3.47 -27.54 8.18
CA ILE A 194 -2.75 -26.50 7.45
C ILE A 194 -1.23 -26.70 7.49
N GLN A 195 -0.66 -27.09 8.62
CA GLN A 195 0.79 -27.33 8.74
C GLN A 195 1.27 -28.47 7.81
N PRO A 196 0.65 -29.67 7.80
CA PRO A 196 0.95 -30.69 6.79
C PRO A 196 0.79 -30.22 5.34
N LEU A 197 -0.25 -29.43 5.05
CA LEU A 197 -0.52 -28.94 3.70
C LEU A 197 0.59 -28.00 3.23
N VAL A 198 1.01 -27.06 4.08
CA VAL A 198 2.12 -26.13 3.82
C VAL A 198 3.43 -26.88 3.63
N GLN A 199 3.73 -27.87 4.47
CA GLN A 199 4.94 -28.69 4.34
C GLN A 199 4.98 -29.47 3.02
N GLU A 200 3.83 -29.97 2.56
CA GLU A 200 3.76 -30.66 1.28
C GLU A 200 3.83 -29.66 0.12
N LEU A 201 3.16 -28.52 0.22
CA LEU A 201 3.20 -27.46 -0.79
C LEU A 201 4.63 -26.93 -1.00
N LEU A 202 5.42 -26.74 0.07
CA LEU A 202 6.84 -26.37 -0.03
C LEU A 202 7.66 -27.39 -0.83
N LYS A 203 7.38 -28.69 -0.68
CA LYS A 203 8.04 -29.73 -1.47
C LYS A 203 7.61 -29.65 -2.93
N VAL A 204 6.31 -29.47 -3.18
CA VAL A 204 5.79 -29.33 -4.55
C VAL A 204 6.42 -28.11 -5.24
N ILE A 205 6.46 -26.94 -4.59
CA ILE A 205 7.13 -25.73 -5.11
C ILE A 205 8.59 -26.03 -5.46
N LYS A 206 9.33 -26.67 -4.55
CA LYS A 206 10.73 -27.04 -4.77
C LYS A 206 10.92 -28.01 -5.94
N GLU A 207 9.95 -28.90 -6.14
CA GLU A 207 9.99 -29.93 -7.17
C GLU A 207 9.58 -29.37 -8.54
N THR A 208 8.55 -28.54 -8.62
CA THR A 208 7.99 -28.03 -9.87
C THR A 208 8.58 -26.71 -10.33
N GLU A 209 9.17 -25.93 -9.42
CA GLU A 209 9.64 -24.56 -9.68
C GLU A 209 8.52 -23.71 -10.36
N ASN A 210 7.27 -23.89 -9.93
CA ASN A 210 6.10 -23.20 -10.49
C ASN A 210 5.75 -21.97 -9.62
N ASP A 211 5.56 -20.82 -10.25
CA ASP A 211 5.31 -19.52 -9.62
C ASP A 211 3.88 -19.37 -9.08
N ASP A 212 2.87 -19.93 -9.74
CA ASP A 212 1.49 -19.90 -9.24
C ASP A 212 1.40 -20.51 -7.84
N LEU A 213 2.20 -21.55 -7.57
CA LEU A 213 2.25 -22.17 -6.25
C LEU A 213 2.87 -21.27 -5.17
N THR A 214 3.74 -20.32 -5.53
CA THR A 214 4.23 -19.33 -4.55
C THR A 214 3.11 -18.37 -4.17
N ASN A 215 2.25 -17.98 -5.12
CA ASN A 215 1.05 -17.17 -4.84
C ASN A 215 0.07 -17.92 -3.92
N VAL A 216 -0.13 -19.22 -4.14
CA VAL A 216 -0.91 -20.08 -3.24
C VAL A 216 -0.32 -20.07 -1.83
N MET A 217 1.01 -20.15 -1.71
CA MET A 217 1.67 -20.08 -0.40
C MET A 217 1.44 -18.75 0.29
N CYS A 218 1.61 -17.61 -0.40
CA CYS A 218 1.36 -16.28 0.16
C CYS A 218 -0.06 -16.16 0.70
N LYS A 219 -1.06 -16.64 -0.04
CA LYS A 219 -2.47 -16.62 0.41
C LYS A 219 -2.70 -17.50 1.65
N ILE A 220 -2.06 -18.67 1.71
CA ILE A 220 -2.14 -19.54 2.89
C ILE A 220 -1.47 -18.89 4.11
N VAL A 221 -0.29 -18.29 3.93
CA VAL A 221 0.45 -17.63 5.02
C VAL A 221 -0.36 -16.50 5.64
N THR A 222 -0.96 -15.65 4.81
CA THR A 222 -1.81 -14.53 5.26
C THR A 222 -3.11 -15.00 5.93
N THR A 223 -3.67 -16.13 5.49
CA THR A 223 -4.93 -16.66 6.06
C THR A 223 -4.71 -17.38 7.41
N TYR A 224 -3.58 -18.08 7.60
CA TYR A 224 -3.35 -18.94 8.77
C TYR A 224 -2.13 -18.53 9.60
N THR A 225 -1.89 -17.21 9.73
CA THR A 225 -0.74 -16.64 10.44
C THR A 225 -0.50 -17.31 11.80
N GLU A 226 -1.50 -17.38 12.67
CA GLU A 226 -1.37 -17.95 14.01
C GLU A 226 -0.95 -19.42 14.01
N GLN A 227 -1.55 -20.24 13.14
CA GLN A 227 -1.31 -21.67 13.06
C GLN A 227 0.07 -21.99 12.46
N LEU A 228 0.64 -21.05 11.70
CA LEU A 228 1.92 -21.21 11.01
C LEU A 228 3.13 -20.71 11.81
N ILE A 229 2.93 -19.90 12.86
CA ILE A 229 3.99 -19.45 13.79
C ILE A 229 4.97 -20.58 14.18
N PRO A 230 4.53 -21.79 14.59
CA PRO A 230 5.44 -22.85 15.05
C PRO A 230 6.36 -23.42 13.96
N ILE A 231 6.01 -23.24 12.69
CA ILE A 231 6.75 -23.77 11.53
C ILE A 231 7.36 -22.67 10.64
N ALA A 232 7.13 -21.38 10.95
CA ALA A 232 7.56 -20.24 10.14
C ALA A 232 9.08 -20.25 9.86
N VAL A 233 9.91 -20.59 10.85
CA VAL A 233 11.38 -20.67 10.68
C VAL A 233 11.76 -21.77 9.68
N ASP A 234 11.13 -22.93 9.78
CA ASP A 234 11.37 -24.06 8.87
C ASP A 234 10.87 -23.76 7.45
N MET A 235 9.78 -23.00 7.33
CA MET A 235 9.25 -22.52 6.04
C MET A 235 10.23 -21.55 5.38
N CYS A 236 10.66 -20.51 6.09
CA CYS A 236 11.64 -19.53 5.60
C CYS A 236 12.94 -20.22 5.17
N THR A 237 13.44 -21.17 5.97
CA THR A 237 14.64 -21.95 5.65
C THR A 237 14.49 -22.73 4.34
N GLN A 238 13.33 -23.36 4.11
CA GLN A 238 13.07 -24.12 2.88
C GLN A 238 12.94 -23.22 1.66
N LEU A 239 12.25 -22.08 1.78
CA LEU A 239 12.12 -21.09 0.70
C LEU A 239 13.49 -20.53 0.30
N ALA A 240 14.30 -20.11 1.29
CA ALA A 240 15.66 -19.63 1.06
C ALA A 240 16.56 -20.69 0.40
N ALA A 241 16.45 -21.95 0.81
CA ALA A 241 17.22 -23.05 0.22
C ALA A 241 16.80 -23.33 -1.23
N THR A 242 15.50 -23.26 -1.54
CA THR A 242 14.99 -23.41 -2.90
C THR A 242 15.43 -22.24 -3.78
N PHE A 243 15.36 -21.00 -3.28
CA PHE A 243 15.87 -19.82 -3.97
C PHE A 243 17.35 -19.96 -4.32
N GLN A 244 18.19 -20.34 -3.34
CA GLN A 244 19.62 -20.58 -3.58
C GLN A 244 19.86 -21.62 -4.68
N GLN A 245 19.08 -22.70 -4.70
CA GLN A 245 19.17 -23.74 -5.72
C GLN A 245 18.81 -23.21 -7.11
N VAL A 246 17.77 -22.38 -7.21
CA VAL A 246 17.35 -21.74 -8.46
C VAL A 246 18.45 -20.80 -8.97
N VAL A 247 18.99 -19.94 -8.11
CA VAL A 247 20.05 -18.98 -8.47
C VAL A 247 21.37 -19.66 -8.86
N ASP A 248 21.72 -20.81 -8.26
CA ASP A 248 22.94 -21.54 -8.61
C ASP A 248 22.79 -22.41 -9.87
N SER A 249 21.59 -22.53 -10.45
CA SER A 249 21.39 -23.32 -11.67
C SER A 249 21.86 -22.56 -12.92
N GLU A 250 22.83 -23.12 -13.64
CA GLU A 250 23.44 -22.48 -14.85
C GLU A 250 22.53 -22.54 -16.10
N ASP A 251 21.44 -23.32 -16.06
CA ASP A 251 20.52 -23.54 -17.19
C ASP A 251 19.24 -22.70 -17.00
N GLY A 252 19.02 -21.70 -17.87
CA GLY A 252 17.71 -21.03 -18.01
C GLY A 252 17.41 -19.91 -17.01
N ALA A 253 18.40 -19.07 -16.65
CA ALA A 253 18.26 -17.96 -15.70
C ALA A 253 16.99 -17.10 -15.92
N GLU A 254 16.64 -16.83 -17.18
CA GLU A 254 15.46 -16.02 -17.56
C GLU A 254 14.13 -16.77 -17.32
N GLU A 255 14.07 -18.09 -17.57
CA GLU A 255 12.85 -18.89 -17.36
C GLU A 255 12.54 -19.13 -15.87
N LYS A 256 13.56 -19.07 -15.00
CA LYS A 256 13.42 -19.33 -13.55
C LYS A 256 13.39 -18.07 -12.70
N ALA A 257 13.57 -16.90 -13.31
CA ALA A 257 13.55 -15.62 -12.60
C ALA A 257 12.20 -15.39 -11.92
N ILE A 258 11.08 -15.65 -12.62
CA ILE A 258 9.72 -15.47 -12.09
C ILE A 258 9.49 -16.33 -10.84
N THR A 259 9.87 -17.60 -10.88
CA THR A 259 9.78 -18.49 -9.71
C THR A 259 10.66 -18.00 -8.56
N ALA A 260 11.87 -17.52 -8.85
CA ALA A 260 12.76 -16.98 -7.83
C ALA A 260 12.17 -15.72 -7.17
N MET A 261 11.59 -14.81 -7.95
CA MET A 261 10.86 -13.63 -7.45
C MET A 261 9.68 -14.04 -6.57
N GLY A 262 8.88 -15.02 -7.01
CA GLY A 262 7.77 -15.57 -6.23
C GLY A 262 8.21 -16.17 -4.88
N LEU A 263 9.36 -16.83 -4.84
CA LEU A 263 9.95 -17.33 -3.58
C LEU A 263 10.34 -16.18 -2.64
N LEU A 264 10.94 -15.10 -3.16
CA LEU A 264 11.31 -13.92 -2.37
C LEU A 264 10.06 -13.21 -1.83
N SER A 265 9.04 -13.00 -2.65
CA SER A 265 7.74 -12.44 -2.23
C SER A 265 7.05 -13.30 -1.17
N THR A 266 7.19 -14.63 -1.24
CA THR A 266 6.68 -15.53 -0.18
C THR A 266 7.44 -15.35 1.13
N ILE A 267 8.77 -15.16 1.07
CA ILE A 267 9.59 -14.86 2.26
C ILE A 267 9.18 -13.52 2.86
N GLU A 268 8.97 -12.50 2.03
CA GLU A 268 8.51 -11.17 2.45
C GLU A 268 7.15 -11.24 3.14
N THR A 269 6.17 -11.91 2.52
CA THR A 269 4.83 -12.13 3.09
C THR A 269 4.93 -12.82 4.45
N LEU A 270 5.80 -13.84 4.57
CA LEU A 270 6.03 -14.53 5.82
C LEU A 270 6.66 -13.61 6.88
N ILE A 271 7.57 -12.70 6.51
CA ILE A 271 8.15 -11.72 7.43
C ILE A 271 7.05 -10.78 7.95
N ASN A 272 6.26 -10.20 7.04
CA ASN A 272 5.20 -9.24 7.38
C ASN A 272 4.16 -9.90 8.31
N CYS A 273 3.74 -11.14 8.04
CA CYS A 273 2.83 -11.87 8.93
C CYS A 273 3.45 -12.23 10.30
N MET A 274 4.77 -12.26 10.43
CA MET A 274 5.46 -12.60 11.68
C MET A 274 6.00 -11.38 12.43
N GLU A 275 5.74 -10.16 11.95
CA GLU A 275 6.29 -8.91 12.50
C GLU A 275 5.98 -8.74 14.00
N GLU A 276 4.75 -9.09 14.41
CA GLU A 276 4.30 -9.04 15.81
C GLU A 276 4.89 -10.14 16.72
N ASN A 277 5.71 -11.04 16.18
CA ASN A 277 6.33 -12.16 16.89
C ASN A 277 7.87 -11.98 16.99
N PRO A 278 8.39 -11.15 17.92
CA PRO A 278 9.81 -10.84 18.02
C PRO A 278 10.74 -12.06 18.15
N GLU A 279 10.31 -13.12 18.83
CA GLU A 279 11.08 -14.35 19.03
C GLU A 279 11.30 -15.15 17.74
N ILE A 280 10.30 -15.14 16.84
CA ILE A 280 10.37 -15.78 15.53
C ILE A 280 11.20 -14.90 14.58
N MET A 281 10.99 -13.58 14.63
CA MET A 281 11.75 -12.63 13.82
C MET A 281 13.27 -12.70 14.05
N VAL A 282 13.75 -12.93 15.30
CA VAL A 282 15.19 -13.17 15.57
C VAL A 282 15.75 -14.37 14.81
N GLN A 283 14.91 -15.36 14.50
CA GLN A 283 15.33 -16.59 13.82
C GLN A 283 15.18 -16.49 12.30
N ILE A 284 14.17 -15.77 11.80
CA ILE A 284 13.94 -15.53 10.37
C ILE A 284 14.98 -14.57 9.79
N GLU A 285 15.28 -13.47 10.48
CA GLU A 285 16.22 -12.43 10.04
C GLU A 285 17.56 -12.98 9.49
N PRO A 286 18.32 -13.85 10.19
CA PRO A 286 19.58 -14.37 9.67
C PRO A 286 19.43 -15.29 8.45
N ILE A 287 18.25 -15.87 8.22
CA ILE A 287 17.96 -16.68 7.03
C ILE A 287 17.73 -15.75 5.85
N THR A 288 16.86 -14.74 6.02
CA THR A 288 16.57 -13.75 4.98
C THR A 288 17.81 -12.93 4.60
N LEU A 289 18.64 -12.55 5.57
CA LEU A 289 19.90 -11.84 5.29
C LEU A 289 20.90 -12.68 4.49
N GLN A 290 20.85 -14.01 4.54
CA GLN A 290 21.66 -14.85 3.64
C GLN A 290 21.19 -14.74 2.20
N VAL A 291 19.88 -14.68 1.98
CA VAL A 291 19.26 -14.49 0.67
C VAL A 291 19.61 -13.12 0.10
N VAL A 292 19.41 -12.05 0.87
CA VAL A 292 19.79 -10.69 0.49
C VAL A 292 21.30 -10.59 0.21
N GLY A 293 22.11 -11.18 1.09
CA GLY A 293 23.57 -11.21 0.92
C GLY A 293 24.04 -11.95 -0.32
N LEU A 294 23.30 -12.98 -0.77
CA LEU A 294 23.56 -13.68 -2.01
C LEU A 294 23.33 -12.78 -3.22
N ILE A 295 22.17 -12.09 -3.25
CA ILE A 295 21.75 -11.22 -4.36
C ILE A 295 22.73 -10.05 -4.51
N LEU A 296 22.92 -9.29 -3.42
CA LEU A 296 23.81 -8.13 -3.39
C LEU A 296 25.28 -8.53 -3.56
N GLY A 297 25.71 -9.65 -2.98
CA GLY A 297 27.10 -10.11 -3.06
C GLY A 297 27.50 -10.64 -4.43
N LYS A 298 26.57 -11.21 -5.19
CA LYS A 298 26.78 -11.66 -6.58
C LYS A 298 26.45 -10.58 -7.63
N ASN A 299 25.86 -9.44 -7.22
CA ASN A 299 25.34 -8.38 -8.10
C ASN A 299 24.30 -8.91 -9.11
N VAL A 300 23.29 -9.64 -8.60
CA VAL A 300 22.20 -10.17 -9.43
C VAL A 300 21.10 -9.12 -9.54
N MET A 301 21.24 -8.20 -10.49
CA MET A 301 20.34 -7.04 -10.68
C MET A 301 18.87 -7.42 -10.80
N GLU A 302 18.58 -8.56 -11.43
CA GLU A 302 17.22 -9.09 -11.64
C GLU A 302 16.43 -9.27 -10.33
N PHE A 303 17.10 -9.31 -9.16
CA PHE A 303 16.46 -9.49 -7.86
C PHE A 303 16.70 -8.32 -6.88
N TYR A 304 17.13 -7.16 -7.37
CA TYR A 304 17.42 -6.00 -6.51
C TYR A 304 16.15 -5.46 -5.83
N GLU A 305 15.04 -5.35 -6.56
CA GLU A 305 13.77 -4.86 -6.00
C GLU A 305 13.29 -5.76 -4.86
N GLU A 306 13.30 -7.08 -5.05
CA GLU A 306 12.89 -8.04 -4.02
C GLU A 306 13.86 -8.05 -2.84
N ALA A 307 15.17 -7.87 -3.09
CA ALA A 307 16.14 -7.74 -2.01
C ALA A 307 15.88 -6.50 -1.16
N LEU A 308 15.54 -5.37 -1.79
CA LEU A 308 15.22 -4.11 -1.11
C LEU A 308 13.90 -4.20 -0.34
N ALA A 309 12.88 -4.85 -0.91
CA ALA A 309 11.61 -5.13 -0.22
C ALA A 309 11.83 -5.99 1.04
N LEU A 310 12.66 -7.05 0.95
CA LEU A 310 13.03 -7.85 2.11
C LEU A 310 13.79 -7.03 3.18
N ILE A 311 14.69 -6.14 2.79
CA ILE A 311 15.40 -5.26 3.73
C ILE A 311 14.40 -4.31 4.39
N TYR A 312 13.47 -3.73 3.64
CA TYR A 312 12.41 -2.88 4.17
C TYR A 312 11.61 -3.62 5.24
N SER A 313 11.04 -4.79 4.93
CA SER A 313 10.29 -5.62 5.89
C SER A 313 11.08 -6.00 7.14
N LEU A 314 12.38 -6.28 7.01
CA LEU A 314 13.24 -6.59 8.16
C LEU A 314 13.55 -5.38 9.05
N THR A 315 13.47 -4.16 8.51
CA THR A 315 13.86 -2.92 9.21
C THR A 315 12.69 -2.19 9.87
N SER A 316 11.45 -2.60 9.62
CA SER A 316 10.23 -1.90 10.09
C SER A 316 10.13 -1.74 11.61
N THR A 317 10.59 -2.71 12.40
CA THR A 317 10.44 -2.69 13.88
C THR A 317 11.73 -2.47 14.66
N ARG A 318 12.84 -3.03 14.19
CA ARG A 318 14.14 -2.96 14.88
C ARG A 318 15.29 -3.13 13.90
N ILE A 319 16.44 -2.57 14.23
CA ILE A 319 17.64 -2.68 13.40
C ILE A 319 18.75 -3.36 14.19
N THR A 320 19.18 -4.52 13.70
CA THR A 320 20.24 -5.32 14.34
C THR A 320 21.62 -4.96 13.76
N PRO A 321 22.72 -5.37 14.43
CA PRO A 321 24.06 -5.18 13.90
C PRO A 321 24.30 -5.82 12.53
N ASP A 322 23.57 -6.89 12.18
CA ASP A 322 23.69 -7.53 10.87
C ASP A 322 22.93 -6.77 9.79
N LEU A 323 21.78 -6.16 10.11
CA LEU A 323 21.10 -5.20 9.22
C LEU A 323 21.98 -3.98 8.91
N TRP A 324 22.75 -3.47 9.88
CA TRP A 324 23.71 -2.39 9.60
C TRP A 324 24.81 -2.79 8.59
N LYS A 325 25.21 -4.07 8.54
CA LYS A 325 26.10 -4.55 7.46
C LYS A 325 25.36 -4.61 6.12
N CYS A 326 24.08 -4.95 6.14
CA CYS A 326 23.23 -4.92 4.96
C CYS A 326 23.09 -3.50 4.40
N PHE A 327 22.98 -2.49 5.26
CA PHE A 327 23.04 -1.07 4.86
C PHE A 327 24.35 -0.73 4.12
N GLU A 328 25.50 -1.21 4.60
CA GLU A 328 26.78 -1.02 3.90
C GLU A 328 26.80 -1.69 2.53
N MET A 329 26.18 -2.87 2.38
CA MET A 329 26.05 -3.57 1.10
C MET A 329 25.11 -2.84 0.14
N MET A 330 23.98 -2.31 0.63
CA MET A 330 23.04 -1.51 -0.15
C MET A 330 23.71 -0.22 -0.68
N TYR A 331 24.50 0.46 0.15
CA TYR A 331 25.28 1.61 -0.32
C TYR A 331 26.35 1.22 -1.36
N GLN A 332 27.00 0.07 -1.22
CA GLN A 332 27.93 -0.43 -2.25
C GLN A 332 27.21 -0.77 -3.56
N MET A 333 26.02 -1.37 -3.48
CA MET A 333 25.17 -1.65 -4.63
C MET A 333 24.84 -0.36 -5.38
N PHE A 334 24.37 0.67 -4.67
CA PHE A 334 24.11 2.00 -5.24
C PHE A 334 25.34 2.58 -5.96
N GLN A 335 26.53 2.47 -5.37
CA GLN A 335 27.77 3.01 -5.95
C GLN A 335 28.24 2.27 -7.21
N ASN A 336 27.84 1.02 -7.39
CA ASN A 336 28.29 0.18 -8.49
C ASN A 336 27.30 0.23 -9.65
N ASP A 337 26.16 -0.42 -9.48
CA ASP A 337 25.22 -0.72 -10.55
C ASP A 337 23.74 -0.62 -10.14
N GLY A 338 23.47 -0.25 -8.88
CA GLY A 338 22.13 -0.05 -8.34
C GLY A 338 21.68 1.42 -8.32
N PHE A 339 22.29 2.31 -9.11
CA PHE A 339 21.97 3.75 -9.08
C PHE A 339 20.50 4.02 -9.43
N ASP A 340 19.96 3.29 -10.41
CA ASP A 340 18.58 3.42 -10.89
C ASP A 340 17.54 2.85 -9.91
N TYR A 341 17.97 2.19 -8.82
CA TYR A 341 17.10 1.58 -7.80
C TYR A 341 16.93 2.46 -6.55
N PHE A 342 17.20 3.76 -6.66
CA PHE A 342 17.21 4.67 -5.50
C PHE A 342 15.82 4.81 -4.87
N THR A 343 14.78 4.87 -5.70
CA THR A 343 13.39 4.99 -5.26
C THR A 343 12.94 3.74 -4.49
N GLU A 344 13.37 2.55 -4.92
CA GLU A 344 13.13 1.27 -4.25
C GLU A 344 13.98 1.13 -2.98
N MET A 345 15.13 1.80 -2.88
CA MET A 345 15.93 1.87 -1.66
C MET A 345 15.31 2.77 -0.59
N MET A 346 14.49 3.75 -1.00
CA MET A 346 13.98 4.80 -0.12
C MET A 346 13.28 4.23 1.13
N PRO A 347 12.33 3.28 1.04
CA PRO A 347 11.64 2.74 2.22
C PRO A 347 12.59 2.14 3.26
N ALA A 348 13.58 1.35 2.80
CA ALA A 348 14.59 0.78 3.68
C ALA A 348 15.48 1.87 4.31
N LEU A 349 15.93 2.86 3.51
CA LEU A 349 16.74 3.98 3.99
C LEU A 349 16.00 4.82 5.05
N HIS A 350 14.70 5.05 4.83
CA HIS A 350 13.83 5.71 5.79
C HIS A 350 13.79 4.95 7.12
N ASN A 351 13.52 3.65 7.09
CA ASN A 351 13.54 2.81 8.30
C ASN A 351 14.88 2.88 9.03
N TYR A 352 16.02 2.81 8.31
CA TYR A 352 17.35 2.95 8.91
C TYR A 352 17.54 4.25 9.70
N ILE A 353 16.87 5.33 9.28
CA ILE A 353 16.95 6.65 9.91
C ILE A 353 15.95 6.77 11.06
N THR A 354 14.71 6.29 10.87
CA THR A 354 13.57 6.56 11.77
C THR A 354 13.41 5.54 12.90
N VAL A 355 13.78 4.28 12.68
CA VAL A 355 13.60 3.18 13.66
C VAL A 355 14.73 3.15 14.70
N ASP A 356 16.00 3.28 14.28
CA ASP A 356 17.17 3.33 15.18
C ASP A 356 18.07 4.54 14.89
N THR A 357 17.51 5.73 15.10
CA THR A 357 18.21 7.01 14.93
C THR A 357 19.49 7.11 15.76
N GLU A 358 19.53 6.49 16.94
CA GLU A 358 20.74 6.52 17.79
C GLU A 358 21.88 5.73 17.15
N ALA A 359 21.62 4.51 16.66
CA ALA A 359 22.64 3.73 15.96
C ALA A 359 23.04 4.39 14.63
N PHE A 360 22.09 4.96 13.88
CA PHE A 360 22.36 5.73 12.67
C PHE A 360 23.37 6.86 12.93
N LEU A 361 23.15 7.66 13.98
CA LEU A 361 24.00 8.79 14.34
C LEU A 361 25.30 8.39 15.05
N SER A 362 25.38 7.19 15.61
CA SER A 362 26.59 6.70 16.29
C SER A 362 27.78 6.49 15.35
N ASN A 363 27.52 6.29 14.05
CA ASN A 363 28.52 6.06 13.03
C ASN A 363 28.43 7.12 11.92
N GLU A 364 29.41 8.03 11.85
CA GLU A 364 29.46 9.06 10.81
C GLU A 364 29.48 8.50 9.38
N ALA A 365 29.87 7.23 9.19
CA ALA A 365 29.78 6.57 7.89
C ALA A 365 28.34 6.41 7.39
N HIS A 366 27.37 6.16 8.28
CA HIS A 366 25.97 5.99 7.88
C HIS A 366 25.39 7.30 7.36
N VAL A 367 25.55 8.40 8.11
CA VAL A 367 25.11 9.73 7.69
C VAL A 367 25.77 10.16 6.39
N ARG A 368 27.07 9.88 6.23
CA ARG A 368 27.81 10.19 5.00
C ARG A 368 27.30 9.39 3.82
N ALA A 369 27.01 8.10 3.99
CA ALA A 369 26.48 7.25 2.93
C ALA A 369 25.14 7.79 2.40
N VAL A 370 24.19 8.09 3.29
CA VAL A 370 22.90 8.69 2.90
C VAL A 370 23.11 10.02 2.16
N TYR A 371 23.93 10.91 2.71
CA TYR A 371 24.24 12.18 2.06
C TYR A 371 24.87 11.99 0.67
N GLU A 372 25.79 11.05 0.50
CA GLU A 372 26.44 10.80 -0.79
C GLU A 372 25.49 10.18 -1.82
N MET A 373 24.54 9.34 -1.40
CA MET A 373 23.48 8.82 -2.28
C MET A 373 22.59 9.97 -2.76
N CYS A 374 22.01 10.74 -1.84
CA CYS A 374 21.17 11.89 -2.18
C CYS A 374 21.92 12.92 -3.04
N LYS A 375 23.20 13.17 -2.74
CA LYS A 375 24.05 14.03 -3.56
C LYS A 375 24.23 13.50 -4.97
N SER A 376 24.44 12.20 -5.13
CA SER A 376 24.64 11.60 -6.44
C SER A 376 23.37 11.75 -7.29
N ILE A 377 22.19 11.52 -6.70
CA ILE A 377 20.90 11.71 -7.34
C ILE A 377 20.70 13.19 -7.73
N LEU A 378 20.79 14.12 -6.78
CA LEU A 378 20.57 15.57 -7.01
C LEU A 378 21.61 16.27 -7.91
N THR A 379 22.65 15.59 -8.37
CA THR A 379 23.69 16.18 -9.22
C THR A 379 23.90 15.47 -10.55
N GLN A 380 23.34 14.27 -10.71
CA GLN A 380 23.37 13.51 -11.95
C GLN A 380 22.01 13.65 -12.66
N ASP A 381 21.98 13.29 -13.93
CA ASP A 381 20.76 13.38 -14.75
C ASP A 381 20.00 12.04 -14.64
N CYS A 382 19.21 11.88 -13.58
CA CYS A 382 18.46 10.66 -13.26
C CYS A 382 16.94 10.79 -13.44
N GLY A 383 16.41 12.02 -13.49
CA GLY A 383 14.98 12.30 -13.55
C GLY A 383 14.50 12.99 -12.27
N GLU A 384 13.45 13.81 -12.38
CA GLU A 384 13.01 14.65 -11.26
C GLU A 384 12.30 13.85 -10.15
N ASP A 385 11.78 12.66 -10.45
CA ASP A 385 11.15 11.77 -9.46
C ASP A 385 12.17 11.25 -8.42
N ASP A 386 13.31 10.72 -8.88
CA ASP A 386 14.40 10.32 -7.97
C ASP A 386 14.91 11.51 -7.15
N GLU A 387 14.98 12.70 -7.76
CA GLU A 387 15.37 13.92 -7.08
C GLU A 387 14.36 14.33 -6.00
N CYS A 388 13.05 14.12 -6.22
CA CYS A 388 12.01 14.29 -5.20
C CYS A 388 12.25 13.36 -4.01
N HIS A 389 12.49 12.07 -4.26
CA HIS A 389 12.81 11.08 -3.21
C HIS A 389 14.08 11.45 -2.44
N ALA A 390 15.12 11.94 -3.13
CA ALA A 390 16.35 12.37 -2.50
C ALA A 390 16.16 13.61 -1.63
N ALA A 391 15.38 14.58 -2.10
CA ALA A 391 15.00 15.75 -1.31
C ALA A 391 14.18 15.35 -0.08
N LYS A 392 13.18 14.48 -0.23
CA LYS A 392 12.37 13.96 0.88
C LYS A 392 13.23 13.24 1.92
N LEU A 393 14.15 12.39 1.49
CA LEU A 393 15.06 11.69 2.41
C LEU A 393 15.97 12.66 3.18
N LEU A 394 16.46 13.73 2.53
CA LEU A 394 17.23 14.78 3.20
C LEU A 394 16.38 15.54 4.22
N GLU A 395 15.11 15.82 3.92
CA GLU A 395 14.17 16.41 4.88
C GLU A 395 13.99 15.50 6.10
N VAL A 396 13.73 14.21 5.89
CA VAL A 396 13.62 13.20 6.96
C VAL A 396 14.87 13.22 7.85
N VAL A 397 16.07 13.24 7.26
CA VAL A 397 17.33 13.33 8.03
C VAL A 397 17.38 14.61 8.87
N VAL A 398 17.00 15.77 8.31
CA VAL A 398 16.99 17.06 9.03
C VAL A 398 16.01 17.06 10.19
N LEU A 399 14.79 16.54 9.99
CA LEU A 399 13.73 16.53 10.99
C LEU A 399 13.87 15.41 12.02
N GLN A 400 14.43 14.25 11.67
CA GLN A 400 14.67 13.15 12.60
C GLN A 400 15.90 13.39 13.47
N CYS A 401 16.96 13.97 12.90
CA CYS A 401 18.27 14.08 13.55
C CYS A 401 18.57 15.47 14.14
N GLN A 402 17.53 16.20 14.54
CA GLN A 402 17.61 17.60 14.96
C GLN A 402 18.73 17.87 15.98
N GLY A 403 19.53 18.90 15.69
CA GLY A 403 20.65 19.32 16.55
C GLY A 403 21.85 18.38 16.60
N ARG A 404 21.81 17.22 15.94
CA ARG A 404 22.90 16.21 15.96
C ARG A 404 23.70 16.09 14.66
N ILE A 405 23.18 16.64 13.56
CA ILE A 405 23.83 16.61 12.23
C ILE A 405 24.48 17.93 11.80
N ASN A 406 24.77 18.85 12.74
CA ASN A 406 25.27 20.20 12.45
C ASN A 406 26.50 20.24 11.49
N GLN A 407 27.35 19.20 11.52
CA GLN A 407 28.52 19.11 10.65
C GLN A 407 28.17 18.82 9.19
N CYS A 408 27.11 18.05 8.94
CA CYS A 408 26.63 17.69 7.61
C CYS A 408 25.59 18.70 7.09
N LEU A 409 24.91 19.42 7.99
CA LEU A 409 23.80 20.31 7.66
C LEU A 409 24.20 21.40 6.65
N ALA A 410 25.38 22.00 6.80
CA ALA A 410 25.88 23.00 5.85
C ALA A 410 26.03 22.43 4.42
N SER A 411 26.47 21.17 4.30
CA SER A 411 26.63 20.49 3.02
C SER A 411 25.29 20.07 2.41
N ILE A 412 24.29 19.74 3.24
CA ILE A 412 22.90 19.48 2.80
C ILE A 412 22.29 20.76 2.24
N ILE A 413 22.38 21.87 3.00
CA ILE A 413 21.86 23.18 2.56
C ILE A 413 22.50 23.58 1.25
N GLN A 414 23.83 23.48 1.14
CA GLN A 414 24.55 23.86 -0.08
C GLN A 414 24.09 23.03 -1.29
N LEU A 415 23.96 21.71 -1.13
CA LEU A 415 23.52 20.81 -2.19
C LEU A 415 22.11 21.19 -2.71
N VAL A 416 21.14 21.32 -1.80
CA VAL A 416 19.75 21.63 -2.16
C VAL A 416 19.63 23.01 -2.81
N VAL A 417 20.36 24.00 -2.26
CA VAL A 417 20.46 25.33 -2.86
C VAL A 417 21.03 25.28 -4.27
N GLU A 418 22.15 24.57 -4.47
CA GLU A 418 22.78 24.47 -5.78
C GLU A 418 21.85 23.83 -6.81
N ARG A 419 21.01 22.86 -6.40
CA ARG A 419 19.98 22.27 -7.25
C ARG A 419 18.82 23.22 -7.54
N LEU A 420 18.34 23.97 -6.55
CA LEU A 420 17.29 25.00 -6.71
C LEU A 420 17.71 26.16 -7.63
N LEU A 421 19.01 26.40 -7.80
CA LEU A 421 19.53 27.43 -8.70
C LEU A 421 19.62 26.96 -10.16
N GLN A 422 19.42 25.68 -10.41
CA GLN A 422 19.33 25.10 -11.75
C GLN A 422 17.87 25.13 -12.23
N GLU A 423 17.66 24.75 -13.48
CA GLU A 423 16.31 24.61 -14.01
C GLU A 423 15.60 23.46 -13.29
N VAL A 424 14.39 23.71 -12.81
CA VAL A 424 13.50 22.73 -12.17
C VAL A 424 12.22 22.74 -13.00
N LYS A 425 11.86 21.59 -13.58
CA LYS A 425 10.74 21.48 -14.54
C LYS A 425 9.42 21.28 -13.82
N THR A 426 9.40 20.44 -12.80
CA THR A 426 8.20 20.10 -12.02
C THR A 426 8.05 21.00 -10.81
N THR A 427 6.81 21.29 -10.47
CA THR A 427 6.48 22.01 -9.23
C THR A 427 6.75 21.14 -8.00
N GLU A 428 6.56 19.82 -8.10
CA GLU A 428 6.79 18.88 -7.00
C GLU A 428 8.25 18.89 -6.53
N LEU A 429 9.22 18.71 -7.43
CA LEU A 429 10.64 18.77 -7.08
C LEU A 429 11.01 20.11 -6.44
N ARG A 430 10.48 21.20 -6.98
CA ARG A 430 10.70 22.54 -6.42
C ARG A 430 10.16 22.62 -4.99
N THR A 431 8.95 22.12 -4.73
CA THR A 431 8.36 22.06 -3.40
C THR A 431 9.21 21.21 -2.44
N MET A 432 9.62 20.01 -2.85
CA MET A 432 10.47 19.11 -2.04
C MET A 432 11.82 19.74 -1.68
N LEU A 433 12.48 20.41 -2.64
CA LEU A 433 13.72 21.12 -2.36
C LEU A 433 13.50 22.32 -1.41
N LEU A 434 12.39 23.05 -1.57
CA LEU A 434 12.02 24.12 -0.64
C LEU A 434 11.79 23.55 0.77
N GLN A 435 11.14 22.39 0.90
CA GLN A 435 10.89 21.75 2.19
C GLN A 435 12.15 21.45 2.97
N VAL A 436 13.21 20.92 2.33
CA VAL A 436 14.47 20.69 3.04
C VAL A 436 15.02 21.98 3.65
N VAL A 437 14.89 23.11 2.93
CA VAL A 437 15.31 24.42 3.41
C VAL A 437 14.39 24.93 4.53
N ILE A 438 13.08 24.73 4.42
CA ILE A 438 12.07 25.10 5.43
C ILE A 438 12.27 24.30 6.72
N ALA A 439 12.45 22.98 6.61
CA ALA A 439 12.77 22.08 7.71
C ALA A 439 14.08 22.50 8.41
N THR A 440 15.07 22.93 7.62
CA THR A 440 16.32 23.46 8.18
C THR A 440 16.12 24.82 8.87
N LEU A 441 15.24 25.69 8.33
CA LEU A 441 14.89 26.96 8.97
C LEU A 441 14.20 26.72 10.32
N TYR A 442 13.29 25.74 10.37
CA TYR A 442 12.55 25.37 11.56
C TYR A 442 13.47 24.79 12.65
N THR A 443 14.43 23.93 12.28
CA THR A 443 15.28 23.21 13.24
C THR A 443 16.58 23.94 13.60
N ALA A 444 17.18 24.69 12.67
CA ALA A 444 18.49 25.33 12.82
C ALA A 444 18.59 26.68 12.06
N PRO A 445 17.77 27.69 12.42
CA PRO A 445 17.64 28.95 11.66
C PRO A 445 18.96 29.73 11.54
N ASP A 446 19.78 29.74 12.59
CA ASP A 446 21.06 30.48 12.60
C ASP A 446 22.05 29.96 11.57
N GLN A 447 22.15 28.63 11.44
CA GLN A 447 23.06 28.00 10.49
C GLN A 447 22.57 28.21 9.06
N LEU A 448 21.26 28.07 8.83
CA LEU A 448 20.67 28.32 7.52
C LEU A 448 20.94 29.75 7.04
N ILE A 449 20.60 30.74 7.87
CA ILE A 449 20.80 32.15 7.51
C ILE A 449 22.27 32.42 7.19
N GLN A 450 23.20 31.89 8.00
CA GLN A 450 24.64 32.07 7.74
C GLN A 450 25.05 31.52 6.37
N VAL A 451 24.58 30.33 5.99
CA VAL A 451 24.89 29.73 4.68
C VAL A 451 24.25 30.51 3.53
N LEU A 452 22.96 30.86 3.66
CA LEU A 452 22.24 31.61 2.63
C LEU A 452 22.81 33.03 2.41
N GLU A 453 23.23 33.72 3.48
CA GLU A 453 23.85 35.05 3.37
C GLU A 453 25.27 35.00 2.80
N SER A 454 25.99 33.89 3.02
CA SER A 454 27.34 33.69 2.47
C SER A 454 27.34 33.38 0.97
N THR A 455 26.19 32.99 0.42
CA THR A 455 26.03 32.57 -0.97
C THR A 455 25.35 33.68 -1.78
N MET A 456 26.07 34.22 -2.77
CA MET A 456 25.53 35.24 -3.70
C MET A 456 25.10 34.58 -5.00
N LEU A 457 23.93 34.98 -5.50
CA LEU A 457 23.41 34.52 -6.78
C LEU A 457 24.30 35.01 -7.94
N PRO A 458 24.65 34.14 -8.91
CA PRO A 458 25.37 34.56 -10.10
C PRO A 458 24.58 35.62 -10.87
N ASN A 459 25.21 36.73 -11.22
CA ASN A 459 24.65 37.81 -12.05
C ASN A 459 23.51 38.65 -11.42
N THR A 460 23.24 38.53 -10.12
CA THR A 460 22.32 39.43 -9.40
C THR A 460 22.97 40.04 -8.15
N ASN A 461 22.48 41.20 -7.69
CA ASN A 461 22.87 41.82 -6.42
C ASN A 461 21.96 41.39 -5.26
N THR A 462 21.20 40.30 -5.42
CA THR A 462 20.25 39.80 -4.42
C THR A 462 20.88 38.66 -3.64
N THR A 463 20.71 38.67 -2.31
CA THR A 463 21.12 37.53 -1.48
C THR A 463 20.25 36.32 -1.82
N LEU A 464 20.81 35.12 -1.66
CA LEU A 464 20.05 33.89 -1.84
C LEU A 464 18.84 33.82 -0.87
N THR A 465 19.00 34.33 0.35
CA THR A 465 17.89 34.50 1.32
C THR A 465 16.71 35.29 0.73
N SER A 466 16.99 36.35 -0.04
CA SER A 466 15.92 37.15 -0.65
C SER A 466 15.20 36.41 -1.77
N HIS A 467 15.92 35.61 -2.56
CA HIS A 467 15.33 34.82 -3.62
C HIS A 467 14.46 33.70 -3.02
N PHE A 468 15.02 32.96 -2.07
CA PHE A 468 14.34 31.87 -1.39
C PHE A 468 13.02 32.30 -0.74
N VAL A 469 13.03 33.36 0.09
CA VAL A 469 11.80 33.79 0.78
C VAL A 469 10.72 34.25 -0.21
N LYS A 470 11.09 34.91 -1.31
CA LYS A 470 10.13 35.33 -2.34
C LYS A 470 9.57 34.14 -3.12
N GLN A 471 10.44 33.19 -3.49
CA GLN A 471 10.03 31.97 -4.18
C GLN A 471 9.09 31.14 -3.32
N TRP A 472 9.42 30.96 -2.05
CA TRP A 472 8.58 30.22 -1.11
C TRP A 472 7.19 30.83 -0.92
N ILE A 473 7.09 32.15 -0.78
CA ILE A 473 5.79 32.85 -0.71
C ILE A 473 5.01 32.68 -2.01
N HIS A 474 5.69 32.70 -3.16
CA HIS A 474 5.05 32.53 -4.47
C HIS A 474 4.48 31.12 -4.65
N ASP A 475 5.23 30.10 -4.25
CA ASP A 475 4.87 28.68 -4.44
C ASP A 475 4.07 28.11 -3.26
N THR A 476 3.47 28.94 -2.40
CA THR A 476 2.77 28.46 -1.20
C THR A 476 1.54 27.61 -1.53
N ASP A 477 0.88 27.87 -2.65
CA ASP A 477 -0.25 27.09 -3.18
C ASP A 477 0.15 25.71 -3.71
N CYS A 478 1.44 25.48 -3.93
CA CYS A 478 2.01 24.24 -4.44
C CYS A 478 2.37 23.21 -3.34
N PHE A 479 2.19 23.57 -2.06
CA PHE A 479 2.36 22.63 -0.94
C PHE A 479 1.07 21.83 -0.78
N LEU A 480 1.12 20.58 -1.25
CA LEU A 480 0.02 19.62 -1.23
C LEU A 480 0.25 18.63 -0.10
N GLY A 481 -0.79 18.20 0.60
CA GLY A 481 -0.65 17.23 1.68
C GLY A 481 -0.60 17.83 3.08
N LEU A 482 -0.77 16.97 4.07
CA LEU A 482 -0.86 17.36 5.47
C LEU A 482 0.51 17.75 6.00
N HIS A 483 1.52 16.93 5.72
CA HIS A 483 2.89 17.14 6.20
C HIS A 483 3.49 18.42 5.61
N ASP A 484 3.39 18.55 4.29
CA ASP A 484 3.95 19.64 3.50
C ASP A 484 3.46 21.01 4.01
N ARG A 485 2.15 21.11 4.21
CA ARG A 485 1.51 22.34 4.70
C ARG A 485 1.87 22.60 6.15
N LYS A 486 1.96 21.56 6.99
CA LYS A 486 2.35 21.68 8.40
C LYS A 486 3.78 22.22 8.52
N ILE A 487 4.74 21.64 7.80
CA ILE A 487 6.14 22.11 7.79
C ILE A 487 6.24 23.54 7.26
N CYS A 488 5.50 23.86 6.20
CA CYS A 488 5.44 25.19 5.62
C CYS A 488 4.95 26.23 6.65
N VAL A 489 3.87 25.94 7.39
CA VAL A 489 3.36 26.82 8.45
C VAL A 489 4.37 26.98 9.59
N LEU A 490 4.99 25.90 10.07
CA LEU A 490 5.97 25.94 11.15
C LEU A 490 7.23 26.73 10.76
N GLY A 491 7.68 26.58 9.51
CA GLY A 491 8.73 27.39 8.94
C GLY A 491 8.36 28.87 8.88
N MET A 492 7.16 29.20 8.39
CA MET A 492 6.71 30.60 8.32
C MET A 492 6.58 31.22 9.72
N CYS A 493 6.12 30.45 10.71
CA CYS A 493 6.13 30.89 12.11
C CYS A 493 7.54 31.25 12.60
N THR A 494 8.53 30.42 12.25
CA THR A 494 9.95 30.68 12.58
C THR A 494 10.47 31.94 11.88
N LEU A 495 10.11 32.12 10.60
CA LEU A 495 10.43 33.32 9.83
C LEU A 495 9.87 34.60 10.48
N LEU A 496 8.62 34.54 10.95
CA LEU A 496 7.96 35.66 11.64
C LEU A 496 8.64 36.01 12.97
N GLN A 497 9.09 35.00 13.73
CA GLN A 497 9.82 35.19 15.00
C GLN A 497 11.21 35.82 14.80
N LEU A 498 11.93 35.44 13.74
CA LEU A 498 13.24 36.01 13.40
C LEU A 498 13.14 37.48 13.02
N GLY A 499 12.05 37.86 12.34
CA GLY A 499 11.69 39.23 12.04
C GLY A 499 12.62 39.95 11.06
N PRO A 500 12.27 41.21 10.69
CA PRO A 500 12.93 41.96 9.62
C PRO A 500 14.34 42.46 9.98
N ASP A 501 14.76 42.34 11.23
CA ASP A 501 16.11 42.69 11.69
C ASP A 501 17.14 41.60 11.36
N ARG A 502 16.71 40.33 11.37
CA ARG A 502 17.55 39.20 10.98
C ARG A 502 17.40 38.85 9.50
N ILE A 503 16.20 39.05 8.94
CA ILE A 503 15.90 38.72 7.54
C ILE A 503 15.35 39.97 6.85
N ASN A 504 16.25 40.75 6.22
CA ASN A 504 15.89 42.06 5.66
C ASN A 504 14.82 42.00 4.55
N VAL A 505 14.76 40.91 3.79
CA VAL A 505 13.77 40.74 2.69
C VAL A 505 12.33 40.78 3.21
N LEU A 506 12.08 40.46 4.49
CA LEU A 506 10.74 40.54 5.08
C LEU A 506 10.16 41.96 5.03
N LYS A 507 11.00 43.00 5.00
CA LYS A 507 10.55 44.40 4.83
C LYS A 507 9.86 44.60 3.47
N GLU A 508 10.21 43.82 2.47
CA GLU A 508 9.68 43.91 1.11
C GLU A 508 8.41 43.06 0.91
N CYS A 509 8.35 41.86 1.49
CA CYS A 509 7.28 40.89 1.27
C CYS A 509 6.34 40.63 2.46
N HIS A 510 6.44 41.41 3.55
CA HIS A 510 5.62 41.23 4.76
C HIS A 510 4.11 41.18 4.53
N THR A 511 3.61 41.86 3.49
CA THR A 511 2.18 41.94 3.19
C THR A 511 1.61 40.63 2.64
N GLU A 512 2.46 39.74 2.13
CA GLU A 512 2.08 38.48 1.49
C GLU A 512 2.15 37.27 2.44
N LEU A 513 2.91 37.39 3.54
CA LEU A 513 3.12 36.30 4.51
C LEU A 513 1.83 35.80 5.16
N LEU A 514 1.03 36.68 5.77
CA LEU A 514 -0.21 36.27 6.43
C LEU A 514 -1.26 35.72 5.45
N PRO A 515 -1.48 36.32 4.26
CA PRO A 515 -2.29 35.69 3.21
C PRO A 515 -1.83 34.28 2.85
N ALA A 516 -0.52 34.06 2.66
CA ALA A 516 0.05 32.74 2.37
C ALA A 516 -0.21 31.73 3.50
N MET A 517 -0.02 32.14 4.77
CA MET A 517 -0.34 31.28 5.91
C MET A 517 -1.83 30.95 6.03
N ILE A 518 -2.73 31.89 5.72
CA ILE A 518 -4.17 31.64 5.73
C ILE A 518 -4.53 30.57 4.69
N LEU A 519 -3.94 30.62 3.49
CA LEU A 519 -4.12 29.60 2.45
C LEU A 519 -3.70 28.22 2.96
N LEU A 520 -2.51 28.12 3.57
CA LEU A 520 -2.01 26.86 4.15
C LEU A 520 -2.93 26.32 5.25
N PHE A 521 -3.44 27.18 6.14
CA PHE A 521 -4.37 26.75 7.19
C PHE A 521 -5.74 26.31 6.67
N GLN A 522 -6.19 26.87 5.55
CA GLN A 522 -7.40 26.41 4.87
C GLN A 522 -7.17 25.04 4.20
N GLY A 523 -5.99 24.81 3.60
CA GLY A 523 -5.56 23.50 3.11
C GLY A 523 -5.47 22.47 4.23
N LEU A 524 -4.75 22.78 5.32
CA LEU A 524 -4.64 21.91 6.49
C LEU A 524 -5.99 21.53 7.08
N LYS A 525 -6.92 22.49 7.19
CA LYS A 525 -8.26 22.20 7.71
C LYS A 525 -8.99 21.17 6.85
N ARG A 526 -8.83 21.22 5.51
CA ARG A 526 -9.39 20.24 4.58
C ARG A 526 -8.69 18.89 4.71
N ALA A 527 -7.36 18.87 4.69
CA ALA A 527 -6.56 17.66 4.84
C ALA A 527 -6.86 16.90 6.15
N TYR A 528 -6.96 17.60 7.29
CA TYR A 528 -7.33 16.96 8.55
C TYR A 528 -8.77 16.43 8.57
N ALA A 529 -9.68 17.04 7.80
CA ALA A 529 -11.06 16.56 7.71
C ALA A 529 -11.14 15.31 6.81
N ALA A 530 -10.38 15.27 5.72
CA ALA A 530 -10.25 14.10 4.86
C ALA A 530 -9.65 12.91 5.62
N LYS A 531 -8.50 13.11 6.27
CA LYS A 531 -7.86 12.06 7.10
C LYS A 531 -8.78 11.52 8.20
N ALA A 532 -9.57 12.38 8.84
CA ALA A 532 -10.50 11.93 9.88
C ALA A 532 -11.69 11.12 9.30
N ALA A 533 -12.11 11.39 8.06
CA ALA A 533 -13.14 10.62 7.40
C ALA A 533 -12.63 9.23 6.97
N GLU A 534 -11.38 9.15 6.49
CA GLU A 534 -10.72 7.87 6.17
C GLU A 534 -10.55 6.98 7.41
N GLU A 535 -10.16 7.56 8.55
CA GLU A 535 -10.03 6.84 9.82
C GLU A 535 -11.39 6.34 10.37
N ASP A 536 -12.50 7.03 10.08
CA ASP A 536 -13.85 6.63 10.51
C ASP A 536 -14.44 5.54 9.60
N ASP A 537 -14.12 5.53 8.29
CA ASP A 537 -14.57 4.49 7.35
C ASP A 537 -13.91 3.12 7.61
N ASP A 538 -12.66 3.09 8.10
CA ASP A 538 -11.96 1.84 8.50
C ASP A 538 -12.57 1.18 9.76
N ASP A 539 -13.34 1.93 10.56
CA ASP A 539 -14.02 1.43 11.79
C ASP A 539 -15.45 0.89 11.51
N ASP A 540 -16.03 1.15 10.32
CA ASP A 540 -17.38 0.70 9.91
C ASP A 540 -17.36 -0.57 9.01
N ASP A 541 -16.19 -1.16 8.77
CA ASP A 541 -16.01 -2.37 7.94
C ASP A 541 -16.39 -3.69 8.64
N ASP A 542 -17.35 -3.61 9.57
CA ASP A 542 -17.88 -4.74 10.34
C ASP A 542 -19.41 -4.63 10.46
N ASP A 543 -20.14 -4.37 9.35
CA ASP A 543 -21.48 -4.93 9.07
C ASP A 543 -22.06 -4.51 7.68
N ASP A 544 -22.41 -5.52 6.87
CA ASP A 544 -23.38 -5.51 5.75
C ASP A 544 -23.00 -4.89 4.38
N ASP A 545 -22.21 -5.63 3.60
CA ASP A 545 -22.15 -5.50 2.14
C ASP A 545 -23.08 -6.54 1.46
N GLU A 546 -24.39 -6.25 1.38
CA GLU A 546 -25.35 -6.92 0.49
C GLU A 546 -25.94 -5.94 -0.55
N ASP A 547 -25.46 -6.07 -1.79
CA ASP A 547 -26.13 -5.84 -3.08
C ASP A 547 -26.66 -4.42 -3.43
N ILE A 548 -25.98 -3.80 -4.41
CA ILE A 548 -26.44 -2.63 -5.18
C ILE A 548 -27.66 -2.94 -6.09
N GLU A 549 -28.57 -1.95 -6.17
CA GLU A 549 -29.59 -1.65 -7.19
C GLU A 549 -31.02 -2.24 -7.10
N HIS A 550 -31.95 -1.44 -6.56
CA HIS A 550 -33.24 -1.18 -7.25
C HIS A 550 -33.85 0.19 -6.90
N GLU A 551 -34.19 0.92 -7.97
CA GLU A 551 -34.84 2.24 -8.08
C GLU A 551 -36.17 2.50 -7.28
N VAL A 552 -36.26 3.72 -6.73
CA VAL A 552 -37.40 4.70 -6.69
C VAL A 552 -38.45 4.66 -5.54
N LEU A 553 -38.29 5.66 -4.65
CA LEU A 553 -39.23 6.57 -3.93
C LEU A 553 -40.52 6.04 -3.27
N GLU A 554 -40.66 6.27 -1.94
CA GLU A 554 -41.78 7.01 -1.28
C GLU A 554 -41.56 7.17 0.25
N SER A 555 -41.23 8.39 0.70
CA SER A 555 -41.77 9.22 1.82
C SER A 555 -42.21 8.63 3.20
N ASP A 556 -41.70 9.31 4.25
CA ASP A 556 -42.20 9.63 5.61
C ASP A 556 -42.12 8.58 6.75
N GLU A 557 -41.24 8.81 7.75
CA GLU A 557 -41.56 9.34 9.10
C GLU A 557 -40.35 9.24 10.09
N ASP A 558 -39.89 10.41 10.57
CA ASP A 558 -39.32 10.83 11.88
C ASP A 558 -38.64 9.85 12.87
N GLU A 559 -37.37 10.11 13.25
CA GLU A 559 -36.95 10.62 14.59
C GLU A 559 -35.39 10.65 14.80
N ILE A 560 -34.81 11.86 14.75
CA ILE A 560 -33.80 12.47 15.68
C ILE A 560 -32.36 11.90 15.78
N ASP A 561 -31.38 12.65 15.22
CA ASP A 561 -30.21 13.19 15.96
C ASP A 561 -29.68 14.53 15.35
N ASP A 562 -30.45 15.62 15.54
CA ASP A 562 -30.22 16.99 15.03
C ASP A 562 -29.08 17.78 15.74
N ALA A 563 -27.85 17.27 15.83
CA ALA A 563 -26.74 18.05 16.39
C ALA A 563 -25.39 18.01 15.64
N GLY A 564 -25.11 16.97 14.87
CA GLY A 564 -23.88 16.85 14.07
C GLY A 564 -24.03 17.39 12.64
N GLU A 565 -25.13 17.03 11.97
CA GLU A 565 -25.38 17.35 10.56
C GLU A 565 -25.60 18.86 10.33
N GLU A 566 -26.23 19.58 11.26
CA GLU A 566 -26.47 21.02 11.12
C GLU A 566 -25.17 21.86 11.16
N TYR A 567 -24.05 21.29 11.63
CA TYR A 567 -22.73 21.93 11.61
C TYR A 567 -22.00 21.69 10.28
N LEU A 568 -22.08 20.47 9.74
CA LEU A 568 -21.50 20.07 8.45
C LEU A 568 -22.24 20.73 7.28
N GLU A 569 -23.57 20.75 7.30
CA GLU A 569 -24.39 21.39 6.27
C GLU A 569 -24.19 22.92 6.26
N LYS A 570 -23.98 23.55 7.43
CA LYS A 570 -23.62 24.99 7.52
C LYS A 570 -22.18 25.29 7.09
N LEU A 571 -21.29 24.28 7.03
CA LEU A 571 -19.95 24.42 6.48
C LEU A 571 -19.99 24.29 4.96
N GLU A 572 -20.67 23.27 4.42
CA GLU A 572 -20.85 23.06 2.98
C GLU A 572 -21.60 24.23 2.31
N GLU A 573 -22.67 24.74 2.94
CA GLU A 573 -23.43 25.85 2.37
C GLU A 573 -22.66 27.19 2.41
N LYS A 574 -21.60 27.30 3.25
CA LYS A 574 -20.69 28.46 3.28
C LYS A 574 -19.53 28.34 2.30
N VAL A 575 -19.02 27.13 2.07
CA VAL A 575 -17.96 26.84 1.09
C VAL A 575 -18.50 27.00 -0.33
N ASN A 576 -19.69 26.44 -0.62
CA ASN A 576 -20.33 26.58 -1.95
C ASN A 576 -20.74 28.02 -2.29
N LYS A 577 -20.99 28.88 -1.30
CA LYS A 577 -21.31 30.31 -1.52
C LYS A 577 -20.06 31.20 -1.65
N THR A 578 -18.87 30.74 -1.28
CA THR A 578 -17.62 31.52 -1.40
C THR A 578 -16.83 31.21 -2.67
N ALA A 579 -17.00 30.03 -3.29
CA ALA A 579 -16.41 29.69 -4.58
C ALA A 579 -16.98 30.51 -5.77
N ALA A 580 -18.21 31.05 -5.64
CA ALA A 580 -18.86 31.82 -6.72
C ALA A 580 -18.47 33.31 -6.79
N ALA A 581 -17.44 33.78 -6.05
CA ALA A 581 -17.12 35.21 -5.95
C ALA A 581 -15.62 35.54 -5.85
N THR A 582 -14.81 35.10 -6.82
CA THR A 582 -13.45 35.63 -7.03
C THR A 582 -13.31 36.18 -8.46
N PRO A 583 -13.03 37.49 -8.67
CA PRO A 583 -12.90 38.09 -10.00
C PRO A 583 -11.43 38.33 -10.37
N PHE A 584 -10.60 37.29 -10.43
CA PHE A 584 -9.22 37.41 -10.90
C PHE A 584 -8.89 36.36 -11.96
N ASN A 585 -8.73 36.81 -13.21
CA ASN A 585 -8.14 36.03 -14.29
C ASN A 585 -6.64 35.85 -14.01
N ILE A 586 -6.20 34.60 -13.88
CA ILE A 586 -4.80 34.20 -13.92
C ILE A 586 -4.50 33.75 -15.35
N THR A 587 -3.62 34.47 -16.04
CA THR A 587 -2.98 34.03 -17.28
C THR A 587 -1.57 33.57 -16.93
N THR A 588 -1.37 32.25 -16.93
CA THR A 588 -0.04 31.64 -16.90
C THR A 588 0.04 30.78 -18.16
N SER A 589 0.94 31.17 -19.08
CA SER A 589 1.18 30.45 -20.32
C SER A 589 2.19 29.34 -20.05
N ILE A 590 1.71 28.12 -19.84
CA ILE A 590 2.50 26.89 -19.95
C ILE A 590 2.37 26.43 -21.41
N GLN A 591 3.46 25.99 -22.02
CA GLN A 591 3.43 25.40 -23.35
C GLN A 591 3.07 23.93 -23.19
N ASP A 592 1.79 23.62 -23.34
CA ASP A 592 1.31 22.25 -23.43
C ASP A 592 1.70 21.68 -24.79
N GLU A 593 2.42 20.56 -24.79
CA GLU A 593 2.54 19.72 -25.98
C GLU A 593 1.19 19.03 -26.19
N GLU A 594 0.59 19.29 -27.36
CA GLU A 594 -0.71 18.75 -27.78
C GLU A 594 -0.65 17.21 -27.84
N ASP A 595 -1.39 16.53 -26.95
CA ASP A 595 -2.00 15.23 -27.25
C ASP A 595 -3.49 15.30 -26.88
N ASP A 596 -4.33 15.24 -27.92
CA ASP A 596 -5.79 15.17 -27.86
C ASP A 596 -6.23 13.80 -27.30
N ASP A 597 -6.94 13.77 -26.18
CA ASP A 597 -8.08 12.87 -25.96
C ASP A 597 -9.01 13.46 -24.89
N ASP A 598 -10.28 13.67 -25.28
CA ASP A 598 -11.39 14.20 -24.49
C ASP A 598 -11.72 13.29 -23.29
N ASP A 599 -11.48 13.74 -22.06
CA ASP A 599 -12.20 13.32 -20.83
C ASP A 599 -12.19 14.49 -19.81
N ASP A 600 -13.03 15.48 -20.06
CA ASP A 600 -13.07 16.77 -19.36
C ASP A 600 -14.16 16.78 -18.27
N ASP A 601 -14.09 15.83 -17.31
CA ASP A 601 -14.96 15.77 -16.11
C ASP A 601 -14.25 15.17 -14.86
N ALA A 602 -12.90 15.20 -14.78
CA ALA A 602 -12.12 14.65 -13.66
C ALA A 602 -11.14 15.67 -13.02
N LEU A 603 -11.58 16.91 -12.77
CA LEU A 603 -10.73 17.96 -12.19
C LEU A 603 -11.45 18.68 -11.05
N ASP A 604 -11.39 18.15 -9.82
CA ASP A 604 -11.10 18.93 -8.58
C ASP A 604 -11.05 18.12 -7.25
N ASP A 605 -11.26 16.79 -7.24
CA ASP A 605 -11.30 15.99 -5.98
C ASP A 605 -10.25 14.85 -5.88
N GLU A 606 -9.29 14.75 -6.80
CA GLU A 606 -8.24 13.73 -6.74
C GLU A 606 -6.98 14.22 -5.98
N MET A 607 -6.82 13.66 -4.78
CA MET A 607 -5.56 13.45 -4.05
C MET A 607 -4.82 14.70 -3.57
N ASP A 608 -5.26 15.20 -2.41
CA ASP A 608 -4.50 16.21 -1.67
C ASP A 608 -3.24 15.61 -1.00
N GLU A 609 -2.99 14.29 -1.02
CA GLU A 609 -1.80 13.63 -0.46
C GLU A 609 -0.85 13.10 -1.57
N THR A 610 0.46 13.36 -1.41
CA THR A 610 1.50 12.87 -2.33
C THR A 610 2.01 11.50 -1.88
N ALA A 611 2.48 10.66 -2.79
CA ALA A 611 3.07 9.35 -2.45
C ALA A 611 4.24 9.46 -1.44
N LEU A 612 4.93 10.60 -1.43
CA LEU A 612 6.02 10.92 -0.53
C LEU A 612 5.58 11.17 0.92
N GLU A 613 4.28 11.41 1.19
CA GLU A 613 3.76 11.55 2.56
C GLU A 613 3.83 10.24 3.36
N SER A 614 3.95 9.09 2.67
CA SER A 614 4.23 7.79 3.31
C SER A 614 5.55 7.78 4.10
N PHE A 615 6.50 8.64 3.73
CA PHE A 615 7.79 8.78 4.41
C PHE A 615 7.70 9.73 5.60
N THR A 616 7.09 9.22 6.66
CA THR A 616 6.76 9.97 7.88
C THR A 616 7.97 10.54 8.61
N THR A 617 7.76 11.65 9.31
CA THR A 617 8.75 12.34 10.14
C THR A 617 8.28 12.41 11.60
N PRO A 618 9.10 12.89 12.55
CA PRO A 618 8.63 13.12 13.93
C PRO A 618 7.43 14.05 14.04
N LEU A 619 7.19 14.91 13.04
CA LEU A 619 6.08 15.85 13.05
C LEU A 619 4.73 15.21 12.70
N ASP A 620 4.73 14.02 12.09
CA ASP A 620 3.53 13.36 11.56
C ASP A 620 2.96 12.34 12.53
N LYS A 621 3.74 11.96 13.55
CA LYS A 621 3.31 11.01 14.58
C LYS A 621 2.15 11.57 15.40
N ASP A 622 1.18 10.72 15.75
CA ASP A 622 0.02 11.11 16.57
C ASP A 622 0.38 11.68 17.95
N GLU A 623 1.53 11.23 18.48
CA GLU A 623 2.07 11.70 19.75
C GLU A 623 2.87 13.01 19.65
N CYS A 624 2.96 13.60 18.45
CA CYS A 624 3.68 14.86 18.24
C CYS A 624 3.06 15.99 19.07
N GLU A 625 3.86 16.60 19.95
CA GLU A 625 3.40 17.71 20.80
C GLU A 625 3.31 19.04 20.04
N VAL A 626 3.81 19.09 18.81
CA VAL A 626 3.87 20.31 17.99
C VAL A 626 2.59 20.41 17.15
N ASP A 627 1.70 21.30 17.59
CA ASP A 627 0.48 21.69 16.87
C ASP A 627 0.69 23.05 16.17
N GLU A 628 0.59 23.06 14.85
CA GLU A 628 0.87 24.22 14.02
C GLU A 628 -0.10 25.39 14.21
N TYR A 629 -1.37 25.10 14.55
CA TYR A 629 -2.37 26.13 14.89
C TYR A 629 -2.00 26.81 16.21
N TRP A 630 -1.59 26.02 17.21
CA TRP A 630 -1.14 26.54 18.49
C TRP A 630 0.15 27.35 18.37
N VAL A 631 1.16 26.81 17.67
CA VAL A 631 2.45 27.50 17.43
C VAL A 631 2.21 28.86 16.78
N PHE A 632 1.38 28.91 15.73
CA PHE A 632 1.05 30.16 15.05
C PHE A 632 0.40 31.18 15.98
N LYS A 633 -0.58 30.75 16.79
CA LYS A 633 -1.24 31.62 17.76
C LYS A 633 -0.25 32.20 18.77
N GLU A 634 0.64 31.37 19.31
CA GLU A 634 1.66 31.79 20.27
C GLU A 634 2.64 32.80 19.64
N VAL A 635 3.06 32.56 18.40
CA VAL A 635 3.91 33.49 17.63
C VAL A 635 3.21 34.84 17.49
N MET A 636 1.96 34.86 17.04
CA MET A 636 1.22 36.11 16.81
C MET A 636 1.00 36.91 18.10
N GLN A 637 0.68 36.24 19.21
CA GLN A 637 0.54 36.90 20.52
C GLN A 637 1.88 37.46 21.02
N THR A 638 2.97 36.71 20.83
CA THR A 638 4.33 37.14 21.20
C THR A 638 4.77 38.35 20.38
N LEU A 639 4.44 38.39 19.09
CA LEU A 639 4.73 39.53 18.22
C LEU A 639 3.92 40.76 18.62
N GLU A 640 2.65 40.61 18.97
CA GLU A 640 1.80 41.71 19.44
C GLU A 640 2.38 42.35 20.72
N SER A 641 2.90 41.54 21.65
CA SER A 641 3.46 42.03 22.92
C SER A 641 4.88 42.58 22.79
N ASN A 642 5.75 41.90 22.04
CA ASN A 642 7.19 42.15 22.04
C ASN A 642 7.68 42.95 20.83
N ALA A 643 6.95 42.90 19.71
CA ALA A 643 7.30 43.57 18.46
C ALA A 643 6.07 44.24 17.80
N PRO A 644 5.38 45.17 18.49
CA PRO A 644 4.09 45.71 18.04
C PRO A 644 4.15 46.43 16.69
N ALA A 645 5.31 47.03 16.33
CA ALA A 645 5.50 47.65 15.02
C ALA A 645 5.53 46.61 13.89
N TRP A 646 6.13 45.44 14.14
CA TRP A 646 6.18 44.35 13.18
C TRP A 646 4.82 43.67 13.04
N TYR A 647 4.15 43.42 14.17
CA TYR A 647 2.77 42.92 14.18
C TYR A 647 1.83 43.83 13.37
N GLN A 648 1.88 45.15 13.61
CA GLN A 648 1.08 46.12 12.84
C GLN A 648 1.41 46.09 11.35
N ALA A 649 2.68 45.95 10.97
CA ALA A 649 3.07 45.87 9.56
C ALA A 649 2.42 44.65 8.89
N LEU A 650 2.46 43.48 9.53
CA LEU A 650 1.86 42.23 9.04
C LEU A 650 0.32 42.32 8.91
N THR A 651 -0.36 42.92 9.90
CA THR A 651 -1.83 42.90 9.96
C THR A 651 -2.50 44.07 9.23
N SER A 652 -1.77 45.16 8.94
CA SER A 652 -2.37 46.41 8.43
C SER A 652 -3.00 46.32 7.05
N THR A 653 -2.55 45.37 6.21
CA THR A 653 -3.00 45.20 4.84
C THR A 653 -4.05 44.10 4.67
N LEU A 654 -4.44 43.42 5.76
CA LEU A 654 -5.41 42.32 5.71
C LEU A 654 -6.82 42.84 5.43
N ASN A 655 -7.49 42.20 4.49
CA ASN A 655 -8.90 42.47 4.21
C ASN A 655 -9.82 41.87 5.30
N PRO A 656 -11.12 42.23 5.36
CA PRO A 656 -12.03 41.75 6.40
C PRO A 656 -12.16 40.21 6.46
N ASP A 657 -12.11 39.53 5.31
CA ASP A 657 -12.22 38.08 5.23
C ASP A 657 -10.97 37.39 5.78
N GLN A 658 -9.78 37.91 5.47
CA GLN A 658 -8.50 37.47 6.02
C GLN A 658 -8.42 37.70 7.53
N GLN A 659 -8.90 38.85 8.03
CA GLN A 659 -9.00 39.11 9.46
C GLN A 659 -9.93 38.12 10.17
N LYS A 660 -11.03 37.73 9.52
CA LYS A 660 -11.95 36.70 10.03
C LYS A 660 -11.29 35.32 10.03
N ALA A 661 -10.61 34.93 8.95
CA ALA A 661 -9.89 33.66 8.87
C ALA A 661 -8.82 33.54 9.98
N MET A 662 -8.08 34.62 10.25
CA MET A 662 -7.13 34.67 11.37
C MET A 662 -7.78 34.42 12.75
N GLN A 663 -8.99 34.96 12.98
CA GLN A 663 -9.75 34.71 14.21
C GLN A 663 -10.24 33.26 14.31
N GLU A 664 -10.66 32.68 13.18
CA GLU A 664 -11.08 31.27 13.09
C GLU A 664 -9.92 30.33 13.39
N ILE A 665 -8.74 30.57 12.80
CA ILE A 665 -7.50 29.83 13.07
C ILE A 665 -7.15 29.89 14.57
N ALA A 666 -7.20 31.08 15.17
CA ALA A 666 -6.90 31.26 16.59
C ALA A 666 -7.91 30.58 17.54
N THR A 667 -9.17 30.45 17.10
CA THR A 667 -10.23 29.74 17.82
C THR A 667 -10.02 28.23 17.71
N LEU A 668 -9.72 27.73 16.51
CA LEU A 668 -9.42 26.32 16.27
C LEU A 668 -8.18 25.87 17.06
N ALA A 669 -7.16 26.72 17.17
CA ALA A 669 -5.99 26.48 18.01
C ALA A 669 -6.35 26.23 19.50
N ASP A 670 -7.32 26.98 20.05
CA ASP A 670 -7.77 26.75 21.43
C ASP A 670 -8.54 25.43 21.57
N GLN A 671 -9.38 25.11 20.58
CA GLN A 671 -10.15 23.87 20.54
C GLN A 671 -9.23 22.66 20.48
N ARG A 672 -8.26 22.64 19.55
CA ARG A 672 -7.26 21.56 19.40
C ARG A 672 -6.44 21.38 20.68
N ARG A 673 -5.98 22.47 21.30
CA ARG A 673 -5.24 22.40 22.57
C ARG A 673 -6.10 21.84 23.72
N ALA A 674 -7.36 22.25 23.83
CA ALA A 674 -8.28 21.73 24.84
C ALA A 674 -8.59 20.24 24.63
N ALA A 675 -8.75 19.81 23.38
CA ALA A 675 -8.94 18.41 23.01
C ALA A 675 -7.71 17.56 23.37
N ALA A 676 -6.50 18.01 22.99
CA ALA A 676 -5.25 17.32 23.32
C ALA A 676 -5.03 17.21 24.84
N GLN A 677 -5.32 18.26 25.62
CA GLN A 677 -5.26 18.20 27.09
C GLN A 677 -6.29 17.22 27.67
N SER A 678 -7.50 17.17 27.11
CA SER A 678 -8.54 16.24 27.52
C SER A 678 -8.14 14.79 27.25
N LYS A 679 -7.55 14.49 26.07
CA LYS A 679 -7.00 13.17 25.71
C LYS A 679 -5.88 12.75 26.67
N LYS A 680 -4.95 13.67 27.01
CA LYS A 680 -3.89 13.42 28.01
C LYS A 680 -4.47 13.13 29.42
N ILE A 681 -5.54 13.82 29.83
CA ILE A 681 -6.22 13.57 31.11
C ILE A 681 -6.90 12.19 31.10
N GLN A 682 -7.53 11.79 30.00
CA GLN A 682 -8.15 10.49 29.84
C GLN A 682 -7.12 9.35 29.91
N GLN A 683 -6.00 9.48 29.17
CA GLN A 683 -4.89 8.51 29.19
C GLN A 683 -4.21 8.40 30.57
N SER A 684 -4.21 9.47 31.37
CA SER A 684 -3.66 9.46 32.74
C SER A 684 -4.64 8.98 33.82
N GLY A 685 -5.79 8.39 33.43
CA GLY A 685 -6.75 7.77 34.35
C GLY A 685 -7.93 8.66 34.75
N GLY A 686 -8.18 9.74 34.01
CA GLY A 686 -9.33 10.64 34.18
C GLY A 686 -9.15 11.72 35.25
N TYR A 687 -10.19 12.54 35.45
CA TYR A 687 -10.16 13.58 36.49
C TYR A 687 -10.11 12.95 37.88
N ASN A 688 -9.01 13.16 38.59
CA ASN A 688 -8.85 12.75 39.97
C ASN A 688 -9.69 13.67 40.88
N PHE A 689 -10.98 13.39 41.02
CA PHE A 689 -11.82 14.07 42.00
C PHE A 689 -11.29 13.74 43.39
N GLN A 690 -10.66 14.70 44.06
CA GLN A 690 -10.41 14.60 45.49
C GLN A 690 -11.76 14.31 46.17
N GLN A 691 -11.92 13.14 46.77
CA GLN A 691 -13.08 12.80 47.58
C GLN A 691 -13.20 13.82 48.72
N THR A 692 -13.93 14.90 48.49
CA THR A 692 -14.42 15.75 49.57
C THR A 692 -15.36 14.89 50.39
N SER A 693 -14.94 14.57 51.61
CA SER A 693 -15.68 13.73 52.55
C SER A 693 -17.16 14.11 52.61
N VAL A 694 -18.04 13.18 52.23
CA VAL A 694 -19.49 13.31 52.38
C VAL A 694 -19.80 13.54 53.88
N PRO A 695 -20.47 14.63 54.28
CA PRO A 695 -20.78 14.88 55.68
C PRO A 695 -21.69 13.76 56.23
N THR A 696 -21.25 13.10 57.31
CA THR A 696 -21.90 11.92 57.93
C THR A 696 -23.23 12.21 58.66
N SER A 697 -23.92 13.30 58.37
CA SER A 697 -25.24 13.57 58.96
C SER A 697 -26.13 14.43 58.05
N PHE A 698 -26.79 13.78 57.10
CA PHE A 698 -27.95 14.35 56.42
C PHE A 698 -29.22 13.74 57.01
N ASN A 699 -30.01 14.54 57.75
CA ASN A 699 -31.17 14.09 58.52
C ASN A 699 -32.46 14.20 57.68
N PHE A 700 -32.99 13.08 57.19
CA PHE A 700 -34.23 12.97 56.40
C PHE A 700 -35.51 12.79 57.26
N GLY A 701 -35.58 13.41 58.45
CA GLY A 701 -36.67 13.20 59.40
C GLY A 701 -37.28 14.49 59.95
N GLY A 702 -38.02 15.23 59.12
CA GLY A 702 -38.88 16.34 59.57
C GLY A 702 -40.29 15.87 59.88
N SER A 703 -40.63 15.77 61.16
CA SER A 703 -41.93 15.36 61.72
C SER A 703 -43.10 16.25 61.25
N PHE A 704 -44.18 15.64 60.76
CA PHE A 704 -45.50 16.26 60.68
C PHE A 704 -46.16 16.25 62.07
N GLY A 705 -46.68 17.40 62.50
CA GLY A 705 -47.62 17.48 63.64
C GLY A 705 -47.71 18.86 64.29
N SER A 706 -48.62 19.71 63.82
CA SER A 706 -49.87 20.10 64.51
C SER A 706 -50.78 20.84 63.54
#